data_AF-A0A9X2CZU2-F1
#
_entry.id   AF-A0A9X2CZU2-F1
#
_cell.length_a   1.000
_cell.length_b   1.000
_cell.length_c   1.000
_cell.angle_alpha   90.00
_cell.angle_beta   90.00
_cell.angle_gamma   90.00
#
_symmetry.space_group_name_H-M   'P 1'
#
loop_
_entity.id
_entity.type
_entity.pdbx_description
1 polymer ?
#
loop_
_entity_poly.entity_id
_entity_poly.type
_entity_poly.pdbx_seq_one_letter_code
_entity_poly.pdbx_strand_id
1 'polypeptide(L)'
;MTNSSLQDFELLKAAMGNTVFLRNINANEENQSDFLIMLETNKLTHQQILELVTLTQNEQVRSLLIMHLLSHQDYLTSLKGESILARLTNAETHLPSRLNALVHQVDIKILSEAVIDKLPPETAVSILCSVPHFHQFKEEQIESLLKKYPYPQVIIYWLNHYSSMPNAHFTLAHLMKGADTHISTELTKMNEMKREAIITNMIKHLELFNPATKILYEHNEEMRLILAIRLFLNGHHHKAYVTYINRLTDKLLLQNHQFSLQAVQLLISLHEKEEFTELTKKTAHLTNHYVRANAQAGEIGLFYQSGRVTIESMKQRIQLNASVPKTISPAKGFFANFLSTKKTEESKEQAAGPIPENTLVAQLAEHKKHVIALAYFLIHFKGDDAKISLVVNDYLNFYVQETRVVNQHKYLYPLADLIIRPELDRSIREQLFNCFLRYPDLYDEQISFILFLFDAKRTIQYFGLKGGEKNYTQVVNLCTWALRKLAPDTHQEMITIATTARSEALLELSFNQGNGFFARLFTRLKRCWVSGWTGFFLPNLPFYVAPVSFNISQDPVTSIEAGQGTQLLPYKSAPDLPTLLKEMTPPLTQDTLDELIEALNVFSLKTRLKNELEVRQKLHDLFQKLFEDGKETNKMDGWLMQNQPHLIANCIRLLELTLIQGSPTNALSLLKKIDDASPHLQQITRELTCSFPELLEEKTIVQNIPAVTESNLLETTLETTSELAYSAFNWAKSELGAFFKSSIPHPPPGSSEKDPSKGLVV
;
A
#
# COMPACT_ATOMS: atom_id res chain seq x y z
N MET A 1 52.80 25.48 40.46
CA MET A 1 52.12 24.18 40.39
C MET A 1 51.50 23.93 38.99
N THR A 2 52.14 24.39 37.91
CA THR A 2 51.59 24.36 36.53
C THR A 2 52.21 23.29 35.63
N ASN A 3 53.29 22.63 36.07
CA ASN A 3 54.02 21.66 35.24
C ASN A 3 53.45 20.24 35.28
N SER A 4 52.73 19.84 36.34
CA SER A 4 52.13 18.49 36.43
C SER A 4 50.94 18.35 35.48
N SER A 5 50.01 19.29 35.48
CA SER A 5 48.80 19.25 34.62
C SER A 5 49.12 19.24 33.12
N LEU A 6 50.25 19.83 32.72
CA LEU A 6 50.70 19.88 31.32
C LEU A 6 51.37 18.55 30.90
N GLN A 7 52.11 17.90 31.80
CA GLN A 7 52.64 16.56 31.58
C GLN A 7 51.54 15.50 31.58
N ASP A 8 50.56 15.63 32.47
CA ASP A 8 49.41 14.72 32.57
C ASP A 8 48.53 14.78 31.30
N PHE A 9 48.38 15.98 30.70
CA PHE A 9 47.67 16.15 29.43
C PHE A 9 48.42 15.50 28.24
N GLU A 10 49.73 15.71 28.11
CA GLU A 10 50.52 15.09 27.03
C GLU A 10 50.57 13.55 27.15
N LEU A 11 50.60 13.02 28.38
CA LEU A 11 50.46 11.59 28.66
C LEU A 11 49.08 11.07 28.22
N LEU A 12 48.01 11.79 28.55
CA LEU A 12 46.65 11.41 28.14
C LEU A 12 46.49 11.47 26.62
N LYS A 13 47.06 12.49 25.96
CA LYS A 13 47.09 12.64 24.50
C LYS A 13 47.82 11.48 23.82
N ALA A 14 48.96 11.04 24.37
CA ALA A 14 49.65 9.84 23.91
C ALA A 14 48.83 8.56 24.16
N ALA A 15 48.13 8.46 25.30
CA ALA A 15 47.28 7.34 25.66
C ALA A 15 46.04 7.21 24.76
N MET A 16 45.48 8.33 24.25
CA MET A 16 44.40 8.31 23.25
C MET A 16 44.79 7.64 21.93
N GLY A 17 46.10 7.52 21.63
CA GLY A 17 46.61 6.75 20.49
C GLY A 17 46.79 5.25 20.77
N ASN A 18 46.66 4.80 22.03
CA ASN A 18 46.90 3.42 22.43
C ASN A 18 45.62 2.58 22.42
N THR A 19 45.52 1.64 21.48
CA THR A 19 44.35 0.77 21.30
C THR A 19 44.02 -0.11 22.50
N VAL A 20 45.01 -0.50 23.32
CA VAL A 20 44.80 -1.30 24.54
C VAL A 20 44.14 -0.46 25.62
N PHE A 21 44.58 0.79 25.78
CA PHE A 21 44.00 1.73 26.73
C PHE A 21 42.54 2.05 26.38
N LEU A 22 42.27 2.34 25.11
CA LEU A 22 40.90 2.58 24.61
C LEU A 22 40.00 1.35 24.79
N ARG A 23 40.52 0.13 24.61
CA ARG A 23 39.77 -1.11 24.86
C ARG A 23 39.46 -1.29 26.35
N ASN A 24 40.37 -0.91 27.25
CA ASN A 24 40.14 -0.99 28.68
C ASN A 24 39.05 -0.01 29.15
N ILE A 25 39.04 1.22 28.63
CA ILE A 25 37.96 2.19 28.91
C ILE A 25 36.60 1.60 28.50
N ASN A 26 36.53 0.98 27.33
CA ASN A 26 35.28 0.42 26.79
C ASN A 26 34.93 -0.98 27.31
N ALA A 27 35.65 -1.53 28.29
CA ALA A 27 35.43 -2.90 28.74
C ALA A 27 34.11 -3.07 29.53
N ASN A 28 33.72 -2.07 30.33
CA ASN A 28 32.48 -2.04 31.11
C ASN A 28 32.10 -0.58 31.48
N GLU A 29 30.89 -0.37 32.00
CA GLU A 29 30.40 0.96 32.42
C GLU A 29 31.17 1.55 33.61
N GLU A 30 31.75 0.70 34.46
CA GLU A 30 32.57 1.10 35.61
C GLU A 30 33.87 1.78 35.13
N ASN A 31 34.58 1.18 34.18
CA ASN A 31 35.79 1.76 33.59
C ASN A 31 35.51 3.05 32.81
N GLN A 32 34.33 3.17 32.19
CA GLN A 32 33.91 4.42 31.56
C GLN A 32 33.67 5.51 32.60
N SER A 33 33.06 5.15 33.73
CA SER A 33 32.85 6.07 34.86
C SER A 33 34.17 6.49 35.49
N ASP A 34 35.11 5.56 35.69
CA ASP A 34 36.45 5.84 36.19
C ASP A 34 37.22 6.80 35.27
N PHE A 35 37.08 6.61 33.95
CA PHE A 35 37.67 7.51 32.96
C PHE A 35 37.08 8.94 33.08
N LEU A 36 35.76 9.08 33.23
CA LEU A 36 35.12 10.39 33.43
C LEU A 36 35.56 11.06 34.74
N ILE A 37 35.65 10.30 35.84
CA ILE A 37 36.15 10.80 37.13
C ILE A 37 37.61 11.27 37.01
N MET A 38 38.44 10.55 36.25
CA MET A 38 39.82 10.93 35.98
C MET A 38 39.90 12.26 35.21
N LEU A 39 39.02 12.48 34.23
CA LEU A 39 38.95 13.77 33.50
C LEU A 39 38.57 14.93 34.42
N GLU A 40 37.58 14.73 35.31
CA GLU A 40 37.17 15.72 36.30
C GLU A 40 38.31 16.04 37.29
N THR A 41 39.04 15.02 37.73
CA THR A 41 40.14 15.16 38.70
C THR A 41 41.32 15.94 38.12
N ASN A 42 41.62 15.75 36.83
CA ASN A 42 42.75 16.38 36.15
C ASN A 42 42.49 17.83 35.71
N LYS A 43 41.28 18.37 35.89
CA LYS A 43 40.92 19.78 35.60
C LYS A 43 41.37 20.26 34.22
N LEU A 44 41.15 19.44 33.19
CA LEU A 44 41.48 19.79 31.82
C LEU A 44 40.64 20.97 31.33
N THR A 45 41.22 21.84 30.50
CA THR A 45 40.49 22.96 29.90
C THR A 45 39.56 22.47 28.78
N HIS A 46 38.52 23.24 28.46
CA HIS A 46 37.61 22.89 27.36
C HIS A 46 38.34 22.74 26.01
N GLN A 47 39.37 23.54 25.75
CA GLN A 47 40.21 23.43 24.54
C GLN A 47 41.01 22.12 24.51
N GLN A 48 41.56 21.70 25.65
CA GLN A 48 42.29 20.43 25.77
C GLN A 48 41.37 19.24 25.50
N ILE A 49 40.13 19.27 26.03
CA ILE A 49 39.15 18.21 25.77
C ILE A 49 38.76 18.19 24.29
N LEU A 50 38.53 19.35 23.66
CA LEU A 50 38.25 19.44 22.22
C LEU A 50 39.40 18.87 21.38
N GLU A 51 40.65 19.13 21.75
CA GLU A 51 41.81 18.55 21.08
C GLU A 51 41.80 17.02 21.18
N LEU A 52 41.52 16.45 22.37
CA LEU A 52 41.39 14.99 22.54
C LEU A 52 40.25 14.41 21.69
N VAL A 53 39.12 15.10 21.58
CA VAL A 53 37.99 14.69 20.72
C VAL A 53 38.43 14.58 19.26
N THR A 54 39.23 15.53 18.76
CA THR A 54 39.71 15.51 17.36
C THR A 54 40.75 14.42 17.09
N LEU A 55 41.53 14.03 18.09
CA LEU A 55 42.59 13.02 17.97
C LEU A 55 42.08 11.58 18.12
N THR A 56 40.99 11.39 18.86
CA THR A 56 40.49 10.06 19.21
C THR A 56 39.78 9.39 18.03
N GLN A 57 40.30 8.25 17.59
CA GLN A 57 39.69 7.46 16.49
C GLN A 57 38.58 6.51 16.98
N ASN A 58 38.58 6.13 18.26
CA ASN A 58 37.55 5.26 18.81
C ASN A 58 36.25 6.04 19.09
N GLU A 59 35.16 5.66 18.43
CA GLU A 59 33.89 6.39 18.47
C GLU A 59 33.28 6.45 19.88
N GLN A 60 33.41 5.40 20.68
CA GLN A 60 32.83 5.33 22.02
C GLN A 60 33.58 6.24 23.01
N VAL A 61 34.91 6.19 23.01
CA VAL A 61 35.73 7.08 23.88
C VAL A 61 35.56 8.53 23.45
N ARG A 62 35.50 8.80 22.14
CA ARG A 62 35.21 10.13 21.61
C ARG A 62 33.83 10.62 22.08
N SER A 63 32.83 9.74 22.09
CA SER A 63 31.49 10.07 22.60
C SER A 63 31.52 10.41 24.09
N LEU A 64 32.23 9.66 24.91
CA LEU A 64 32.39 9.96 26.35
C LEU A 64 33.02 11.33 26.57
N LEU A 65 34.07 11.68 25.82
CA LEU A 65 34.71 13.00 25.88
C LEU A 65 33.74 14.13 25.49
N ILE A 66 32.96 13.92 24.41
CA ILE A 66 31.95 14.89 23.97
C ILE A 66 30.86 15.05 25.03
N MET A 67 30.32 13.95 25.55
CA MET A 67 29.27 13.98 26.56
C MET A 67 29.73 14.67 27.85
N HIS A 68 30.98 14.41 28.28
CA HIS A 68 31.60 15.11 29.40
C HIS A 68 31.67 16.62 29.14
N LEU A 69 32.16 17.04 27.97
CA LEU A 69 32.25 18.46 27.61
C LEU A 69 30.87 19.13 27.58
N LEU A 70 29.87 18.49 26.98
CA LEU A 70 28.51 19.01 26.86
C LEU A 70 27.69 18.96 28.15
N SER A 71 28.19 18.30 29.20
CA SER A 71 27.59 18.32 30.54
C SER A 71 27.93 19.58 31.34
N HIS A 72 28.99 20.30 30.96
CA HIS A 72 29.43 21.50 31.68
C HIS A 72 28.69 22.75 31.21
N GLN A 73 27.92 23.36 32.12
CA GLN A 73 27.21 24.61 31.84
C GLN A 73 28.16 25.76 31.47
N ASP A 74 29.34 25.82 32.09
CA ASP A 74 30.36 26.84 31.83
C ASP A 74 30.91 26.78 30.39
N TYR A 75 31.01 25.57 29.83
CA TYR A 75 31.34 25.41 28.42
C TYR A 75 30.23 26.00 27.54
N LEU A 76 28.97 25.64 27.79
CA LEU A 76 27.83 26.10 26.99
C LEU A 76 27.68 27.64 27.00
N THR A 77 27.92 28.30 28.12
CA THR A 77 27.85 29.77 28.21
C THR A 77 28.99 30.47 27.48
N SER A 78 30.14 29.81 27.34
CA SER A 78 31.32 30.33 26.64
C SER A 78 31.26 30.22 25.11
N LEU A 79 30.27 29.52 24.56
CA LEU A 79 30.13 29.30 23.12
C LEU A 79 29.55 30.52 22.38
N LYS A 80 30.05 30.80 21.18
CA LYS A 80 29.46 31.77 20.25
C LYS A 80 28.12 31.26 19.70
N GLY A 81 27.21 32.20 19.39
CA GLY A 81 25.90 31.91 18.80
C GLY A 81 24.79 31.66 19.84
N GLU A 82 23.55 31.70 19.37
CA GLU A 82 22.36 31.58 20.21
C GLU A 82 22.05 30.11 20.58
N SER A 83 21.65 29.89 21.84
CA SER A 83 21.20 28.58 22.32
C SER A 83 19.97 28.11 21.56
N ILE A 84 19.78 26.79 21.41
CA ILE A 84 18.53 26.24 20.84
C ILE A 84 17.31 26.60 21.70
N LEU A 85 17.49 26.75 23.02
CA LEU A 85 16.40 27.03 23.95
C LEU A 85 15.76 28.41 23.73
N ALA A 86 16.57 29.42 23.40
CA ALA A 86 16.10 30.78 23.12
C ALA A 86 15.26 30.85 21.83
N ARG A 87 15.42 29.86 20.94
CA ARG A 87 14.76 29.81 19.63
C ARG A 87 13.45 29.04 19.63
N LEU A 88 13.13 28.33 20.73
CA LEU A 88 11.90 27.55 20.86
C LEU A 88 10.62 28.39 20.74
N THR A 89 10.71 29.71 20.96
CA THR A 89 9.59 30.66 20.87
C THR A 89 9.47 31.36 19.52
N ASN A 90 10.48 31.29 18.64
CA ASN A 90 10.52 32.03 17.38
C ASN A 90 10.22 31.12 16.19
N ALA A 91 9.19 31.46 15.40
CA ALA A 91 8.65 30.58 14.35
C ALA A 91 9.31 30.70 12.97
N GLU A 92 10.20 31.67 12.73
CA GLU A 92 10.35 32.19 11.37
C GLU A 92 11.56 31.65 10.58
N THR A 93 12.63 31.17 11.20
CA THR A 93 13.76 30.55 10.45
C THR A 93 14.42 29.39 11.19
N HIS A 94 14.58 28.25 10.50
CA HIS A 94 15.35 27.12 11.00
C HIS A 94 16.85 27.44 10.97
N LEU A 95 17.54 27.18 12.07
CA LEU A 95 18.99 27.26 12.17
C LEU A 95 19.48 26.03 12.95
N PRO A 96 20.53 25.32 12.47
CA PRO A 96 21.09 24.18 13.18
C PRO A 96 21.50 24.53 14.62
N SER A 97 21.56 23.55 15.52
CA SER A 97 22.13 23.80 16.85
C SER A 97 23.63 24.05 16.73
N ARG A 98 24.14 25.04 17.47
CA ARG A 98 25.59 25.29 17.58
C ARG A 98 26.35 24.07 18.14
N LEU A 99 25.65 23.13 18.78
CA LEU A 99 26.22 21.90 19.33
C LEU A 99 26.24 20.73 18.32
N ASN A 100 25.57 20.85 17.16
CA ASN A 100 25.36 19.73 16.24
C ASN A 100 26.66 19.08 15.76
N ALA A 101 27.71 19.86 15.51
CA ALA A 101 29.00 19.31 15.07
C ALA A 101 29.59 18.31 16.09
N LEU A 102 29.36 18.52 17.39
CA LEU A 102 29.77 17.60 18.45
C LEU A 102 28.73 16.50 18.64
N VAL A 103 27.45 16.86 18.74
CA VAL A 103 26.35 15.91 18.96
C VAL A 103 26.32 14.83 17.89
N HIS A 104 26.56 15.18 16.62
CA HIS A 104 26.55 14.24 15.48
C HIS A 104 27.64 13.17 15.54
N GLN A 105 28.65 13.33 16.41
CA GLN A 105 29.73 12.36 16.59
C GLN A 105 29.51 11.41 17.78
N VAL A 106 28.40 11.59 18.52
CA VAL A 106 28.07 10.80 19.71
C VAL A 106 27.41 9.48 19.30
N ASP A 107 27.94 8.36 19.80
CA ASP A 107 27.27 7.07 19.79
C ASP A 107 26.13 7.06 20.81
N ILE A 108 24.89 7.12 20.30
CA ILE A 108 23.66 7.16 21.10
C ILE A 108 23.48 5.91 21.98
N LYS A 109 24.16 4.80 21.68
CA LYS A 109 24.09 3.59 22.51
C LYS A 109 24.65 3.80 23.91
N ILE A 110 25.53 4.78 24.09
CA ILE A 110 26.17 5.13 25.38
C ILE A 110 25.28 6.09 26.19
N LEU A 111 24.26 6.67 25.57
CA LEU A 111 23.36 7.64 26.18
C LEU A 111 22.34 6.92 27.09
N SER A 112 22.77 6.45 28.26
CA SER A 112 21.88 5.90 29.29
C SER A 112 21.11 7.01 30.01
N GLU A 113 20.01 6.65 30.69
CA GLU A 113 19.23 7.62 31.48
C GLU A 113 20.09 8.36 32.50
N ALA A 114 21.03 7.66 33.15
CA ALA A 114 21.97 8.25 34.10
C ALA A 114 22.92 9.29 33.47
N VAL A 115 23.31 9.08 32.21
CA VAL A 115 24.12 10.05 31.46
C VAL A 115 23.26 11.24 31.05
N ILE A 116 22.05 10.99 30.53
CA ILE A 116 21.07 12.04 30.20
C ILE A 116 20.80 12.90 31.42
N ASP A 117 20.78 12.28 32.60
CA ASP A 117 20.45 12.98 33.82
C ASP A 117 21.43 14.08 34.23
N LYS A 118 22.68 13.96 33.77
CA LYS A 118 23.74 14.95 34.01
C LYS A 118 23.76 16.06 32.96
N LEU A 119 22.94 15.98 31.92
CA LEU A 119 22.98 16.94 30.81
C LEU A 119 22.18 18.21 31.09
N PRO A 120 22.73 19.38 30.74
CA PRO A 120 21.97 20.62 30.68
C PRO A 120 20.83 20.55 29.65
N PRO A 121 19.75 21.36 29.82
CA PRO A 121 18.61 21.38 28.91
C PRO A 121 18.96 21.68 27.44
N GLU A 122 19.93 22.57 27.17
CA GLU A 122 20.36 22.91 25.80
C GLU A 122 20.95 21.69 25.09
N THR A 123 21.78 20.93 25.79
CA THR A 123 22.39 19.69 25.28
C THR A 123 21.32 18.64 25.02
N ALA A 124 20.41 18.43 25.97
CA ALA A 124 19.33 17.44 25.83
C ALA A 124 18.44 17.73 24.60
N VAL A 125 18.02 18.99 24.42
CA VAL A 125 17.22 19.39 23.25
C VAL A 125 18.04 19.28 21.95
N SER A 126 19.33 19.60 21.97
CA SER A 126 20.20 19.43 20.78
C SER A 126 20.38 17.97 20.39
N ILE A 127 20.49 17.05 21.36
CA ILE A 127 20.53 15.60 21.10
C ILE A 127 19.19 15.13 20.51
N LEU A 128 18.06 15.54 21.08
CA LEU A 128 16.72 15.19 20.58
C LEU A 128 16.51 15.61 19.11
N CYS A 129 17.14 16.72 18.69
CA CYS A 129 17.09 17.26 17.34
C CYS A 129 18.16 16.68 16.39
N SER A 130 18.94 15.69 16.82
CA SER A 130 20.05 15.18 16.02
C SER A 130 19.60 14.23 14.90
N VAL A 131 19.56 14.74 13.66
CA VAL A 131 19.09 14.01 12.47
C VAL A 131 19.82 12.67 12.22
N PRO A 132 21.17 12.56 12.34
CA PRO A 132 21.85 11.28 12.17
C PRO A 132 21.35 10.17 13.10
N HIS A 133 20.79 10.55 14.25
CA HIS A 133 20.45 9.67 15.35
C HIS A 133 18.98 9.27 15.42
N PHE A 134 18.10 9.85 14.60
CA PHE A 134 16.66 9.60 14.69
C PHE A 134 16.27 8.11 14.64
N HIS A 135 16.97 7.31 13.85
CA HIS A 135 16.72 5.87 13.73
C HIS A 135 17.29 5.02 14.87
N GLN A 136 18.08 5.62 15.79
CA GLN A 136 18.81 4.90 16.85
C GLN A 136 18.23 5.15 18.24
N PHE A 137 17.46 6.22 18.42
CA PHE A 137 16.85 6.54 19.70
C PHE A 137 15.90 5.43 20.16
N LYS A 138 15.99 5.10 21.45
CA LYS A 138 14.99 4.30 22.15
C LYS A 138 13.92 5.18 22.77
N GLU A 139 12.79 4.56 23.09
CA GLU A 139 11.67 5.21 23.76
C GLU A 139 12.10 5.83 25.10
N GLU A 140 12.80 5.07 25.93
CA GLU A 140 13.25 5.51 27.26
C GLU A 140 14.20 6.73 27.19
N GLN A 141 15.02 6.79 26.14
CA GLN A 141 15.95 7.90 25.91
C GLN A 141 15.20 9.18 25.54
N ILE A 142 14.20 9.09 24.65
CA ILE A 142 13.41 10.25 24.24
C ILE A 142 12.60 10.80 25.42
N GLU A 143 12.01 9.94 26.23
CA GLU A 143 11.32 10.36 27.46
C GLU A 143 12.27 11.08 28.42
N SER A 144 13.47 10.54 28.64
CA SER A 144 14.47 11.13 29.52
C SER A 144 14.99 12.48 29.00
N LEU A 145 15.18 12.63 27.68
CA LEU A 145 15.58 13.89 27.06
C LEU A 145 14.48 14.97 27.20
N LEU A 146 13.21 14.59 27.01
CA LEU A 146 12.08 15.50 27.20
C LEU A 146 11.92 15.94 28.66
N LYS A 147 12.16 15.06 29.64
CA LYS A 147 12.11 15.40 31.07
C LYS A 147 13.09 16.50 31.46
N LYS A 148 14.21 16.67 30.72
CA LYS A 148 15.15 17.77 30.95
C LYS A 148 14.62 19.15 30.60
N TYR A 149 13.66 19.22 29.68
CA TYR A 149 13.01 20.48 29.31
C TYR A 149 11.56 20.23 28.91
N PRO A 150 10.65 20.00 29.88
CA PRO A 150 9.29 19.51 29.64
C PRO A 150 8.34 20.64 29.20
N TYR A 151 8.76 21.43 28.22
CA TYR A 151 8.02 22.56 27.67
C TYR A 151 7.41 22.19 26.31
N PRO A 152 6.10 22.43 26.07
CA PRO A 152 5.44 22.11 24.81
C PRO A 152 6.13 22.71 23.57
N GLN A 153 6.83 23.84 23.76
CA GLN A 153 7.57 24.52 22.71
C GLN A 153 8.66 23.64 22.07
N VAL A 154 9.22 22.66 22.80
CA VAL A 154 10.16 21.69 22.22
C VAL A 154 9.48 20.84 21.15
N ILE A 155 8.29 20.33 21.44
CA ILE A 155 7.52 19.48 20.51
C ILE A 155 7.08 20.33 19.31
N ILE A 156 6.60 21.55 19.55
CA ILE A 156 6.21 22.48 18.49
C ILE A 156 7.39 22.76 17.56
N TYR A 157 8.54 23.09 18.14
CA TYR A 157 9.77 23.37 17.40
C TYR A 157 10.23 22.14 16.61
N TRP A 158 10.24 20.96 17.24
CA TRP A 158 10.63 19.71 16.60
C TRP A 158 9.71 19.36 15.41
N LEU A 159 8.39 19.42 15.61
CA LEU A 159 7.43 19.18 14.53
C LEU A 159 7.58 20.19 13.41
N ASN A 160 7.91 21.44 13.73
CA ASN A 160 8.05 22.47 12.72
C ASN A 160 9.31 22.35 11.87
N HIS A 161 10.41 21.88 12.43
CA HIS A 161 11.71 21.96 11.76
C HIS A 161 12.32 20.60 11.41
N TYR A 162 11.94 19.53 12.13
CA TYR A 162 12.59 18.22 12.02
C TYR A 162 11.67 17.10 11.52
N SER A 163 10.34 17.29 11.50
CA SER A 163 9.38 16.24 11.09
C SER A 163 9.53 15.76 9.63
N SER A 164 10.14 16.57 8.77
CA SER A 164 10.41 16.27 7.36
C SER A 164 11.86 15.86 7.07
N MET A 165 12.69 15.73 8.11
CA MET A 165 14.08 15.29 7.99
C MET A 165 14.17 13.76 7.77
N PRO A 166 15.28 13.27 7.18
CA PRO A 166 15.50 11.83 7.00
C PRO A 166 15.33 11.05 8.32
N ASN A 167 14.63 9.92 8.27
CA ASN A 167 14.41 9.03 9.42
C ASN A 167 13.62 9.65 10.60
N ALA A 168 13.04 10.85 10.45
CA ALA A 168 12.31 11.52 11.52
C ALA A 168 11.07 10.75 12.02
N HIS A 169 10.53 9.83 11.22
CA HIS A 169 9.39 8.99 11.58
C HIS A 169 9.65 8.11 12.82
N PHE A 170 10.91 7.71 13.08
CA PHE A 170 11.28 6.94 14.28
C PHE A 170 11.11 7.79 15.55
N THR A 171 11.75 8.96 15.60
CA THR A 171 11.61 9.90 16.72
C THR A 171 10.17 10.34 16.91
N LEU A 172 9.45 10.65 15.81
CA LEU A 172 8.03 11.03 15.87
C LEU A 172 7.17 9.92 16.49
N ALA A 173 7.43 8.65 16.15
CA ALA A 173 6.68 7.53 16.73
C ALA A 173 6.85 7.46 18.25
N HIS A 174 8.06 7.64 18.77
CA HIS A 174 8.31 7.70 20.21
C HIS A 174 7.69 8.93 20.86
N LEU A 175 7.82 10.11 20.24
CA LEU A 175 7.19 11.34 20.72
C LEU A 175 5.66 11.20 20.80
N MET A 176 5.03 10.52 19.84
CA MET A 176 3.59 10.26 19.84
C MET A 176 3.14 9.30 20.93
N LYS A 177 3.98 8.36 21.38
CA LYS A 177 3.63 7.52 22.54
C LYS A 177 3.60 8.32 23.83
N GLY A 178 4.54 9.25 24.02
CA GLY A 178 4.64 10.08 25.23
C GLY A 178 3.77 11.35 25.24
N ALA A 179 3.45 11.92 24.06
CA ALA A 179 2.80 13.23 23.94
C ALA A 179 1.73 13.31 22.82
N ASP A 180 0.99 12.22 22.57
CA ASP A 180 -0.02 12.11 21.50
C ASP A 180 -0.98 13.30 21.43
N THR A 181 -1.48 13.76 22.58
CA THR A 181 -2.48 14.84 22.69
C THR A 181 -1.93 16.19 22.25
N HIS A 182 -0.71 16.53 22.67
CA HIS A 182 -0.02 17.76 22.29
C HIS A 182 0.34 17.72 20.80
N ILE A 183 0.91 16.62 20.32
CA ILE A 183 1.25 16.48 18.89
C ILE A 183 0.00 16.57 18.02
N SER A 184 -1.08 15.89 18.39
CA SER A 184 -2.35 15.95 17.66
C SER A 184 -2.91 17.39 17.62
N THR A 185 -2.82 18.11 18.73
CA THR A 185 -3.32 19.50 18.83
C THR A 185 -2.45 20.48 18.04
N GLU A 186 -1.15 20.25 17.96
CA GLU A 186 -0.26 21.08 17.14
C GLU A 186 -0.40 20.77 15.65
N LEU A 187 -0.55 19.50 15.28
CA LEU A 187 -0.80 19.11 13.88
C LEU A 187 -2.10 19.72 13.33
N THR A 188 -3.15 19.89 14.13
CA THR A 188 -4.38 20.55 13.67
C THR A 188 -4.22 22.05 13.45
N LYS A 189 -3.26 22.71 14.11
CA LYS A 189 -2.93 24.14 13.93
C LYS A 189 -1.99 24.41 12.76
N MET A 190 -1.27 23.38 12.28
CA MET A 190 -0.31 23.51 11.18
C MET A 190 -0.98 23.73 9.82
N ASN A 191 -0.21 24.26 8.86
CA ASN A 191 -0.64 24.35 7.47
C ASN A 191 -0.94 22.97 6.89
N GLU A 192 -1.97 22.91 6.03
CA GLU A 192 -2.48 21.64 5.49
C GLU A 192 -1.40 20.82 4.76
N MET A 193 -0.59 21.45 3.91
CA MET A 193 0.46 20.75 3.16
C MET A 193 1.47 20.04 4.08
N LYS A 194 1.92 20.68 5.16
CA LYS A 194 2.88 20.09 6.10
C LYS A 194 2.22 19.02 6.96
N ARG A 195 1.00 19.28 7.42
CA ARG A 195 0.19 18.31 8.15
C ARG A 195 0.01 17.02 7.34
N GLU A 196 -0.39 17.13 6.08
CA GLU A 196 -0.55 15.98 5.20
C GLU A 196 0.78 15.26 4.92
N ALA A 197 1.88 16.00 4.77
CA ALA A 197 3.21 15.38 4.61
C ALA A 197 3.60 14.53 5.83
N ILE A 198 3.37 15.05 7.05
CA ILE A 198 3.63 14.32 8.29
C ILE A 198 2.73 13.09 8.40
N ILE A 199 1.42 13.25 8.20
CA ILE A 199 0.46 12.13 8.29
C ILE A 199 0.73 11.07 7.20
N THR A 200 1.08 11.49 5.99
CA THR A 200 1.49 10.57 4.91
C THR A 200 2.73 9.78 5.32
N ASN A 201 3.71 10.41 5.97
CA ASN A 201 4.89 9.74 6.49
C ASN A 201 4.53 8.74 7.61
N MET A 202 3.60 9.11 8.49
CA MET A 202 3.06 8.21 9.52
C MET A 202 2.36 6.99 8.91
N ILE A 203 1.58 7.17 7.84
CA ILE A 203 0.90 6.06 7.15
C ILE A 203 1.89 5.14 6.44
N LYS A 204 2.98 5.68 5.86
CA LYS A 204 4.06 4.86 5.26
C LYS A 204 4.79 3.98 6.26
N HIS A 205 4.80 4.39 7.53
CA HIS A 205 5.46 3.72 8.65
C HIS A 205 4.48 3.31 9.74
N LEU A 206 3.23 2.99 9.37
CA LEU A 206 2.12 2.77 10.29
C LEU A 206 2.39 1.66 11.32
N GLU A 207 3.32 0.75 11.04
CA GLU A 207 3.83 -0.25 11.98
C GLU A 207 4.43 0.35 13.26
N LEU A 208 4.92 1.59 13.23
CA LEU A 208 5.49 2.30 14.39
C LEU A 208 4.44 3.08 15.19
N PHE A 209 3.28 3.35 14.61
CA PHE A 209 2.26 4.24 15.18
C PHE A 209 1.05 3.46 15.70
N ASN A 210 0.31 4.07 16.62
CA ASN A 210 -0.99 3.55 17.04
C ASN A 210 -2.02 3.82 15.92
N PRO A 211 -2.61 2.78 15.28
CA PRO A 211 -3.61 2.99 14.24
C PRO A 211 -4.89 3.62 14.78
N ALA A 212 -5.08 3.72 16.10
CA ALA A 212 -6.22 4.37 16.73
C ALA A 212 -6.10 5.90 16.85
N THR A 213 -4.94 6.49 16.55
CA THR A 213 -4.74 7.93 16.77
C THR A 213 -5.72 8.75 15.94
N LYS A 214 -6.41 9.68 16.60
CA LYS A 214 -7.52 10.46 16.01
C LYS A 214 -7.11 11.25 14.77
N ILE A 215 -5.93 11.86 14.77
CA ILE A 215 -5.43 12.71 13.66
C ILE A 215 -5.35 11.96 12.32
N LEU A 216 -5.12 10.64 12.35
CA LEU A 216 -5.05 9.80 11.16
C LEU A 216 -6.40 9.69 10.43
N TYR A 217 -7.50 9.98 11.13
CA TYR A 217 -8.86 9.93 10.62
C TYR A 217 -9.44 11.32 10.32
N GLU A 218 -8.65 12.39 10.37
CA GLU A 218 -9.15 13.75 10.15
C GLU A 218 -8.64 14.31 8.81
N HIS A 219 -9.55 14.77 7.94
CA HIS A 219 -9.27 15.34 6.61
C HIS A 219 -8.62 14.35 5.63
N ASN A 220 -8.83 14.54 4.32
CA ASN A 220 -8.22 13.75 3.24
C ASN A 220 -8.29 12.21 3.44
N GLU A 221 -9.38 11.76 4.08
CA GLU A 221 -9.56 10.40 4.58
C GLU A 221 -9.47 9.35 3.47
N GLU A 222 -10.05 9.64 2.31
CA GLU A 222 -10.02 8.71 1.18
C GLU A 222 -8.61 8.56 0.56
N MET A 223 -7.86 9.65 0.40
CA MET A 223 -6.50 9.59 -0.16
C MET A 223 -5.57 8.78 0.76
N ARG A 224 -5.75 8.92 2.07
CA ARG A 224 -5.03 8.15 3.08
C ARG A 224 -5.42 6.68 3.08
N LEU A 225 -6.71 6.37 2.88
CA LEU A 225 -7.19 5.01 2.68
C LEU A 225 -6.55 4.38 1.44
N ILE A 226 -6.57 5.07 0.31
CA ILE A 226 -5.95 4.64 -0.95
C ILE A 226 -4.47 4.30 -0.74
N LEU A 227 -3.72 5.18 -0.06
CA LEU A 227 -2.31 4.96 0.24
C LEU A 227 -2.10 3.71 1.12
N ALA A 228 -2.87 3.58 2.20
CA ALA A 228 -2.76 2.45 3.12
C ALA A 228 -3.05 1.12 2.43
N ILE A 229 -4.09 1.06 1.58
CA ILE A 229 -4.41 -0.14 0.81
C ILE A 229 -3.28 -0.47 -0.18
N ARG A 230 -2.74 0.53 -0.89
CA ARG A 230 -1.61 0.35 -1.81
C ARG A 230 -0.38 -0.20 -1.11
N LEU A 231 -0.02 0.33 0.06
CA LEU A 231 1.10 -0.18 0.87
C LEU A 231 0.85 -1.64 1.30
N PHE A 232 -0.36 -1.95 1.78
CA PHE A 232 -0.71 -3.31 2.18
C PHE A 232 -0.59 -4.31 1.02
N LEU A 233 -1.12 -3.97 -0.16
CA LEU A 233 -1.06 -4.81 -1.36
C LEU A 233 0.36 -5.02 -1.88
N ASN A 234 1.29 -4.11 -1.58
CA ASN A 234 2.70 -4.18 -2.00
C ASN A 234 3.64 -4.75 -0.92
N GLY A 235 3.11 -5.45 0.09
CA GLY A 235 3.91 -6.25 1.02
C GLY A 235 4.02 -5.69 2.44
N HIS A 236 3.35 -4.58 2.77
CA HIS A 236 3.21 -4.10 4.16
C HIS A 236 2.13 -4.87 4.93
N HIS A 237 2.27 -6.20 5.07
CA HIS A 237 1.30 -7.08 5.74
C HIS A 237 1.35 -7.01 7.27
N HIS A 238 1.26 -5.80 7.85
CA HIS A 238 1.27 -5.60 9.30
C HIS A 238 -0.14 -5.36 9.84
N LYS A 239 -0.41 -5.82 11.08
CA LYS A 239 -1.73 -5.70 11.75
C LYS A 239 -2.22 -4.25 11.87
N ALA A 240 -1.29 -3.30 11.98
CA ALA A 240 -1.61 -1.87 12.04
C ALA A 240 -2.33 -1.39 10.78
N TYR A 241 -1.88 -1.79 9.58
CA TYR A 241 -2.54 -1.45 8.31
C TYR A 241 -3.93 -2.05 8.21
N VAL A 242 -4.09 -3.34 8.57
CA VAL A 242 -5.41 -4.00 8.58
C VAL A 242 -6.38 -3.25 9.50
N THR A 243 -5.94 -2.90 10.70
CA THR A 243 -6.75 -2.18 11.69
C THR A 243 -7.15 -0.79 11.19
N TYR A 244 -6.21 -0.05 10.61
CA TYR A 244 -6.44 1.29 10.10
C TYR A 244 -7.39 1.30 8.90
N ILE A 245 -7.15 0.43 7.91
CA ILE A 245 -8.02 0.29 6.72
C ILE A 245 -9.45 -0.02 7.15
N ASN A 246 -9.64 -1.04 8.00
CA ASN A 246 -10.99 -1.42 8.47
C ASN A 246 -11.71 -0.27 9.18
N ARG A 247 -11.03 0.42 10.11
CA ARG A 247 -11.63 1.54 10.86
C ARG A 247 -11.95 2.73 9.99
N LEU A 248 -11.05 3.09 9.08
CA LEU A 248 -11.21 4.25 8.21
C LEU A 248 -12.33 4.00 7.19
N THR A 249 -12.38 2.81 6.60
CA THR A 249 -13.49 2.45 5.71
C THR A 249 -14.83 2.39 6.47
N ASP A 250 -14.87 1.82 7.67
CA ASP A 250 -16.08 1.81 8.51
C ASP A 250 -16.57 3.24 8.81
N LYS A 251 -15.65 4.16 9.14
CA LYS A 251 -15.98 5.56 9.39
C LYS A 251 -16.58 6.23 8.14
N LEU A 252 -15.92 6.07 6.99
CA LEU A 252 -16.39 6.65 5.72
C LEU A 252 -17.75 6.08 5.30
N LEU A 253 -17.97 4.77 5.51
CA LEU A 253 -19.26 4.12 5.26
C LEU A 253 -20.36 4.66 6.19
N LEU A 254 -20.08 4.84 7.49
CA LEU A 254 -21.03 5.42 8.45
C LEU A 254 -21.39 6.87 8.11
N GLN A 255 -20.49 7.60 7.48
CA GLN A 255 -20.71 8.98 7.02
C GLN A 255 -21.42 9.06 5.65
N ASN A 256 -21.74 7.91 5.03
CA ASN A 256 -22.25 7.84 3.64
C ASN A 256 -21.32 8.56 2.64
N HIS A 257 -20.00 8.46 2.83
CA HIS A 257 -19.00 9.04 1.93
C HIS A 257 -19.12 8.43 0.53
N GLN A 258 -18.99 9.28 -0.49
CA GLN A 258 -18.95 8.84 -1.89
C GLN A 258 -17.50 8.49 -2.27
N PHE A 259 -17.19 7.20 -2.31
CA PHE A 259 -15.88 6.73 -2.72
C PHE A 259 -15.63 6.99 -4.21
N SER A 260 -14.44 7.48 -4.53
CA SER A 260 -13.91 7.54 -5.89
C SER A 260 -13.76 6.15 -6.50
N LEU A 261 -13.69 6.12 -7.83
CA LEU A 261 -13.47 4.89 -8.59
C LEU A 261 -12.23 4.12 -8.13
N GLN A 262 -11.14 4.85 -7.90
CA GLN A 262 -9.86 4.30 -7.49
C GLN A 262 -9.94 3.65 -6.10
N ALA A 263 -10.61 4.30 -5.14
CA ALA A 263 -10.80 3.73 -3.80
C ALA A 263 -11.66 2.46 -3.87
N VAL A 264 -12.74 2.46 -4.67
CA VAL A 264 -13.58 1.28 -4.84
C VAL A 264 -12.79 0.12 -5.46
N GLN A 265 -12.00 0.35 -6.51
CA GLN A 265 -11.14 -0.68 -7.11
C GLN A 265 -10.14 -1.27 -6.11
N LEU A 266 -9.53 -0.44 -5.28
CA LEU A 266 -8.59 -0.89 -4.25
C LEU A 266 -9.28 -1.64 -3.10
N LEU A 267 -10.49 -1.25 -2.71
CA LEU A 267 -11.28 -2.00 -1.73
C LEU A 267 -11.68 -3.37 -2.28
N ILE A 268 -12.05 -3.44 -3.56
CA ILE A 268 -12.38 -4.68 -4.27
C ILE A 268 -11.18 -5.64 -4.30
N SER A 269 -9.96 -5.15 -4.51
CA SER A 269 -8.76 -5.99 -4.55
C SER A 269 -8.37 -6.58 -3.18
N LEU A 270 -8.91 -6.03 -2.07
CA LEU A 270 -8.74 -6.61 -0.73
C LEU A 270 -9.69 -7.79 -0.45
N HIS A 271 -10.70 -8.04 -1.28
CA HIS A 271 -11.73 -9.05 -1.00
C HIS A 271 -11.22 -10.50 -0.93
N GLU A 272 -10.08 -10.79 -1.54
CA GLU A 272 -9.46 -12.12 -1.52
C GLU A 272 -8.62 -12.38 -0.26
N LYS A 273 -8.46 -11.38 0.61
CA LYS A 273 -7.64 -11.45 1.82
C LYS A 273 -8.51 -11.76 3.04
N GLU A 274 -8.11 -12.75 3.83
CA GLU A 274 -8.88 -13.25 4.97
C GLU A 274 -9.13 -12.15 6.03
N GLU A 275 -8.16 -11.25 6.18
CA GLU A 275 -8.17 -10.14 7.13
C GLU A 275 -9.25 -9.08 6.85
N PHE A 276 -9.83 -9.09 5.63
CA PHE A 276 -10.82 -8.11 5.17
C PHE A 276 -12.18 -8.73 4.86
N THR A 277 -12.46 -9.93 5.36
CA THR A 277 -13.74 -10.64 5.11
C THR A 277 -14.97 -9.89 5.66
N GLU A 278 -14.86 -9.21 6.79
CA GLU A 278 -15.94 -8.37 7.32
C GLU A 278 -16.13 -7.11 6.47
N LEU A 279 -15.03 -6.46 6.11
CA LEU A 279 -15.04 -5.27 5.26
C LEU A 279 -15.72 -5.57 3.91
N THR A 280 -15.37 -6.70 3.30
CA THR A 280 -15.94 -7.21 2.06
C THR A 280 -17.47 -7.34 2.11
N LYS A 281 -18.04 -7.70 3.27
CA LYS A 281 -19.50 -7.75 3.45
C LYS A 281 -20.10 -6.35 3.50
N LYS A 282 -19.44 -5.40 4.18
CA LYS A 282 -19.90 -4.01 4.32
C LYS A 282 -19.80 -3.24 2.99
N THR A 283 -18.74 -3.46 2.22
CA THR A 283 -18.48 -2.80 0.91
C THR A 283 -19.11 -3.53 -0.27
N ALA A 284 -19.84 -4.63 -0.05
CA ALA A 284 -20.47 -5.41 -1.12
C ALA A 284 -21.37 -4.56 -2.02
N HIS A 285 -22.15 -3.64 -1.45
CA HIS A 285 -23.03 -2.75 -2.22
C HIS A 285 -22.24 -1.81 -3.17
N LEU A 286 -21.08 -1.30 -2.74
CA LEU A 286 -20.19 -0.48 -3.58
C LEU A 286 -19.62 -1.31 -4.74
N THR A 287 -19.26 -2.56 -4.45
CA THR A 287 -18.74 -3.51 -5.46
C THR A 287 -19.80 -3.83 -6.49
N ASN A 288 -21.03 -4.12 -6.04
CA ASN A 288 -22.17 -4.36 -6.91
C ASN A 288 -22.47 -3.15 -7.80
N HIS A 289 -22.43 -1.95 -7.23
CA HIS A 289 -22.64 -0.70 -7.97
C HIS A 289 -21.54 -0.47 -9.01
N TYR A 290 -20.27 -0.66 -8.64
CA TYR A 290 -19.13 -0.50 -9.53
C TYR A 290 -19.20 -1.44 -10.72
N VAL A 291 -19.40 -2.74 -10.49
CA VAL A 291 -19.51 -3.71 -11.58
C VAL A 291 -20.72 -3.41 -12.47
N ARG A 292 -21.84 -2.97 -11.88
CA ARG A 292 -23.05 -2.57 -12.62
C ARG A 292 -22.83 -1.32 -13.48
N ALA A 293 -22.15 -0.31 -12.96
CA ALA A 293 -21.84 0.93 -13.68
C ALA A 293 -20.96 0.64 -14.91
N ASN A 294 -19.89 -0.13 -14.74
CA ASN A 294 -19.02 -0.53 -15.86
C ASN A 294 -19.79 -1.39 -16.89
N ALA A 295 -20.65 -2.31 -16.42
CA ALA A 295 -21.48 -3.13 -17.30
C ALA A 295 -22.42 -2.27 -18.16
N GLN A 296 -23.09 -1.29 -17.55
CA GLN A 296 -24.00 -0.40 -18.28
C GLN A 296 -23.29 0.59 -19.21
N ALA A 297 -22.05 0.96 -18.89
CA ALA A 297 -21.20 1.75 -19.78
C ALA A 297 -20.63 0.92 -20.95
N GLY A 298 -20.80 -0.41 -20.93
CA GLY A 298 -20.19 -1.30 -21.92
C GLY A 298 -18.67 -1.34 -21.82
N GLU A 299 -18.13 -1.03 -20.65
CA GLU A 299 -16.70 -0.98 -20.36
C GLU A 299 -16.22 -2.30 -19.79
N ILE A 300 -15.33 -2.96 -20.53
CA ILE A 300 -14.74 -4.24 -20.12
C ILE A 300 -13.47 -4.06 -19.30
N GLY A 301 -12.98 -2.82 -19.18
CA GLY A 301 -11.69 -2.47 -18.57
C GLY A 301 -11.53 -2.95 -17.13
N LEU A 302 -12.64 -3.16 -16.39
CA LEU A 302 -12.60 -3.70 -15.03
C LEU A 302 -11.97 -5.10 -14.93
N PHE A 303 -11.98 -5.85 -16.03
CA PHE A 303 -11.36 -7.18 -16.12
C PHE A 303 -9.99 -7.16 -16.78
N TYR A 304 -9.47 -6.00 -17.18
CA TYR A 304 -8.16 -5.88 -17.81
C TYR A 304 -7.22 -5.00 -17.01
N GLN A 305 -5.99 -5.47 -16.76
CA GLN A 305 -4.91 -4.66 -16.22
C GLN A 305 -3.76 -4.61 -17.23
N SER A 306 -3.37 -3.40 -17.65
CA SER A 306 -2.34 -3.18 -18.68
C SER A 306 -2.61 -3.98 -19.98
N GLY A 307 -3.88 -4.05 -20.39
CA GLY A 307 -4.31 -4.77 -21.58
C GLY A 307 -4.41 -6.30 -21.44
N ARG A 308 -4.28 -6.85 -20.22
CA ARG A 308 -4.39 -8.30 -19.95
C ARG A 308 -5.58 -8.66 -19.09
N VAL A 309 -6.22 -9.78 -19.37
CA VAL A 309 -7.33 -10.29 -18.54
C VAL A 309 -6.85 -10.70 -17.14
N THR A 310 -7.51 -10.16 -16.14
CA THR A 310 -7.34 -10.50 -14.73
C THR A 310 -8.42 -11.50 -14.31
N ILE A 311 -8.10 -12.79 -14.33
CA ILE A 311 -9.07 -13.85 -14.03
C ILE A 311 -9.56 -13.80 -12.57
N GLU A 312 -8.72 -13.31 -11.65
CA GLU A 312 -9.08 -13.11 -10.24
C GLU A 312 -10.25 -12.12 -10.10
N SER A 313 -10.20 -10.98 -10.80
CA SER A 313 -11.31 -10.02 -10.78
C SER A 313 -12.59 -10.59 -11.40
N MET A 314 -12.49 -11.47 -12.40
CA MET A 314 -13.64 -12.19 -12.97
C MET A 314 -14.23 -13.26 -12.03
N LYS A 315 -13.38 -13.93 -11.24
CA LYS A 315 -13.76 -14.99 -10.27
C LYS A 315 -14.32 -14.44 -8.96
N GLN A 316 -14.15 -13.14 -8.70
CA GLN A 316 -14.58 -12.50 -7.48
C GLN A 316 -16.06 -12.76 -7.18
N ARG A 317 -16.38 -13.09 -5.93
CA ARG A 317 -17.75 -13.41 -5.49
C ARG A 317 -18.51 -12.13 -5.13
N ILE A 318 -19.54 -11.84 -5.90
CA ILE A 318 -20.46 -10.73 -5.70
C ILE A 318 -21.64 -11.21 -4.86
N GLN A 319 -21.94 -10.50 -3.76
CA GLN A 319 -23.06 -10.80 -2.88
C GLN A 319 -24.35 -10.19 -3.47
N LEU A 320 -25.36 -11.02 -3.75
CA LEU A 320 -26.59 -10.52 -4.38
C LEU A 320 -27.49 -9.74 -3.40
N ASN A 321 -27.52 -10.17 -2.14
CA ASN A 321 -28.21 -9.46 -1.06
C ASN A 321 -27.22 -8.62 -0.25
N ALA A 322 -26.68 -7.56 -0.86
CA ALA A 322 -25.84 -6.62 -0.13
C ALA A 322 -26.72 -5.82 0.84
N SER A 323 -26.49 -5.95 2.14
CA SER A 323 -27.14 -5.07 3.12
C SER A 323 -26.61 -3.66 2.90
N VAL A 324 -27.43 -2.79 2.31
CA VAL A 324 -27.18 -1.35 2.36
C VAL A 324 -27.12 -0.98 3.84
N PRO A 325 -26.06 -0.33 4.34
CA PRO A 325 -26.01 0.09 5.73
C PRO A 325 -27.28 0.88 6.02
N LYS A 326 -28.09 0.39 6.97
CA LYS A 326 -29.31 1.06 7.39
C LYS A 326 -28.91 2.47 7.78
N THR A 327 -29.44 3.47 7.07
CA THR A 327 -29.42 4.86 7.50
C THR A 327 -29.91 4.86 8.94
N ILE A 328 -29.01 5.13 9.89
CA ILE A 328 -29.41 5.47 11.25
C ILE A 328 -30.20 6.76 11.04
N SER A 329 -31.53 6.63 11.13
CA SER A 329 -32.45 7.75 11.25
C SER A 329 -31.82 8.67 12.30
N PRO A 330 -31.64 9.98 12.04
CA PRO A 330 -31.01 10.84 13.02
C PRO A 330 -31.81 10.73 14.30
N ALA A 331 -31.23 10.07 15.30
CA ALA A 331 -31.76 10.12 16.64
C ALA A 331 -31.88 11.62 16.94
N LYS A 332 -33.09 12.05 17.29
CA LYS A 332 -33.39 13.40 17.74
C LYS A 332 -32.57 13.67 19.01
N GLY A 333 -31.29 13.98 18.83
CA GLY A 333 -30.36 14.43 19.84
C GLY A 333 -30.29 15.94 19.76
N PHE A 334 -30.46 16.56 20.92
CA PHE A 334 -30.63 18.01 21.16
C PHE A 334 -29.52 18.92 20.60
N PHE A 335 -28.48 18.37 19.96
CA PHE A 335 -27.30 19.09 19.44
C PHE A 335 -27.23 19.20 17.90
N ALA A 336 -28.22 18.68 17.17
CA ALA A 336 -28.24 18.75 15.69
C ALA A 336 -28.28 20.19 15.12
N ASN A 337 -28.60 21.19 15.94
CA ASN A 337 -28.67 22.59 15.52
C ASN A 337 -27.36 23.38 15.70
N PHE A 338 -26.29 22.79 16.22
CA PHE A 338 -25.04 23.53 16.52
C PHE A 338 -23.91 23.32 15.49
N LEU A 339 -24.07 22.42 14.52
CA LEU A 339 -23.04 22.08 13.51
C LEU A 339 -23.44 22.40 12.06
N SER A 340 -24.48 23.21 11.84
CA SER A 340 -24.81 23.71 10.50
C SER A 340 -24.16 25.08 10.27
N THR A 341 -22.84 25.11 10.05
CA THR A 341 -22.13 26.31 9.62
C THR A 341 -21.51 26.11 8.24
N LYS A 342 -22.06 26.88 7.29
CA LYS A 342 -21.54 27.30 5.97
C LYS A 342 -21.13 26.21 4.97
N LYS A 343 -22.02 26.03 3.99
CA LYS A 343 -21.70 25.56 2.64
C LYS A 343 -20.60 26.45 2.04
N THR A 344 -19.43 25.86 1.78
CA THR A 344 -18.54 26.34 0.74
C THR A 344 -18.96 25.62 -0.53
N GLU A 345 -19.39 26.40 -1.52
CA GLU A 345 -19.67 25.94 -2.87
C GLU A 345 -18.35 25.65 -3.56
N GLU A 346 -18.06 24.37 -3.80
CA GLU A 346 -17.16 23.95 -4.89
C GLU A 346 -17.50 22.51 -5.30
N SER A 347 -17.72 22.34 -6.61
CA SER A 347 -17.92 21.08 -7.36
C SER A 347 -19.03 20.13 -6.89
N LYS A 348 -20.27 20.42 -7.31
CA LYS A 348 -21.28 19.38 -7.55
C LYS A 348 -20.89 18.59 -8.81
N GLU A 349 -20.07 17.56 -8.68
CA GLU A 349 -20.20 16.44 -9.59
C GLU A 349 -21.43 15.62 -9.21
N GLN A 350 -22.21 15.29 -10.23
CA GLN A 350 -23.57 14.78 -10.13
C GLN A 350 -23.58 13.43 -9.40
N ALA A 351 -24.27 13.38 -8.26
CA ALA A 351 -24.68 12.14 -7.65
C ALA A 351 -25.55 11.35 -8.64
N ALA A 352 -24.97 10.32 -9.26
CA ALA A 352 -25.69 9.38 -10.10
C ALA A 352 -26.79 8.69 -9.25
N GLY A 353 -28.04 8.75 -9.70
CA GLY A 353 -29.14 8.04 -9.07
C GLY A 353 -28.92 6.51 -9.04
N PRO A 354 -29.71 5.76 -8.24
CA PRO A 354 -29.54 4.32 -8.11
C PRO A 354 -29.74 3.64 -9.45
N ILE A 355 -28.66 3.05 -9.98
CA ILE A 355 -28.70 2.27 -11.21
C ILE A 355 -29.66 1.08 -10.99
N PRO A 356 -30.73 0.91 -11.80
CA PRO A 356 -31.71 -0.14 -11.58
C PRO A 356 -31.08 -1.53 -11.70
N GLU A 357 -31.43 -2.40 -10.77
CA GLU A 357 -30.97 -3.79 -10.73
C GLU A 357 -31.81 -4.66 -11.66
N ASN A 358 -31.17 -5.62 -12.34
CA ASN A 358 -31.88 -6.55 -13.21
C ASN A 358 -32.76 -7.49 -12.36
N THR A 359 -34.00 -7.76 -12.80
CA THR A 359 -34.95 -8.67 -12.14
C THR A 359 -34.39 -10.08 -11.92
N LEU A 360 -33.45 -10.52 -12.77
CA LEU A 360 -32.69 -11.75 -12.61
C LEU A 360 -31.92 -11.84 -11.28
N VAL A 361 -31.42 -10.72 -10.76
CA VAL A 361 -30.62 -10.73 -9.54
C VAL A 361 -31.49 -11.08 -8.33
N ALA A 362 -32.71 -10.55 -8.29
CA ALA A 362 -33.67 -10.88 -7.22
C ALA A 362 -34.02 -12.38 -7.22
N GLN A 363 -34.27 -12.96 -8.40
CA GLN A 363 -34.53 -14.40 -8.54
C GLN A 363 -33.31 -15.27 -8.19
N LEU A 364 -32.10 -14.84 -8.59
CA LEU A 364 -30.88 -15.54 -8.24
C LEU A 364 -30.59 -15.45 -6.74
N ALA A 365 -30.95 -14.34 -6.10
CA ALA A 365 -30.74 -14.12 -4.66
C ALA A 365 -31.60 -15.04 -3.77
N GLU A 366 -32.74 -15.54 -4.26
CA GLU A 366 -33.59 -16.50 -3.55
C GLU A 366 -32.91 -17.87 -3.38
N HIS A 367 -32.08 -18.28 -4.35
CA HIS A 367 -31.47 -19.61 -4.38
C HIS A 367 -29.95 -19.59 -4.18
N LYS A 368 -29.27 -18.49 -4.48
CA LYS A 368 -27.82 -18.33 -4.39
C LYS A 368 -27.46 -17.10 -3.57
N LYS A 369 -26.50 -17.26 -2.64
CA LYS A 369 -25.98 -16.14 -1.84
C LYS A 369 -25.02 -15.23 -2.61
N HIS A 370 -24.37 -15.76 -3.63
CA HIS A 370 -23.34 -15.06 -4.40
C HIS A 370 -23.29 -15.53 -5.86
N VAL A 371 -22.75 -14.67 -6.73
CA VAL A 371 -22.48 -14.94 -8.15
C VAL A 371 -21.07 -14.45 -8.48
N ILE A 372 -20.42 -15.01 -9.51
CA ILE A 372 -19.11 -14.54 -9.97
C ILE A 372 -19.24 -13.17 -10.66
N ALA A 373 -18.22 -12.33 -10.54
CA ALA A 373 -18.25 -10.96 -11.05
C ALA A 373 -18.52 -10.89 -12.55
N LEU A 374 -17.92 -11.79 -13.34
CA LEU A 374 -18.19 -11.86 -14.78
C LEU A 374 -19.66 -12.15 -15.10
N ALA A 375 -20.29 -13.09 -14.41
CA ALA A 375 -21.71 -13.41 -14.62
C ALA A 375 -22.62 -12.25 -14.19
N TYR A 376 -22.32 -11.60 -13.07
CA TYR A 376 -23.07 -10.42 -12.61
C TYR A 376 -22.91 -9.21 -13.55
N PHE A 377 -21.71 -9.02 -14.13
CA PHE A 377 -21.45 -8.03 -15.17
C PHE A 377 -22.29 -8.29 -16.43
N LEU A 378 -22.29 -9.52 -16.93
CA LEU A 378 -23.05 -9.89 -18.13
C LEU A 378 -24.57 -9.70 -17.95
N ILE A 379 -25.10 -9.93 -16.75
CA ILE A 379 -26.53 -9.68 -16.44
C ILE A 379 -26.92 -8.19 -16.62
N HIS A 380 -25.97 -7.26 -16.43
CA HIS A 380 -26.21 -5.81 -16.49
C HIS A 380 -25.59 -5.13 -17.71
N PHE A 381 -24.96 -5.89 -18.60
CA PHE A 381 -24.19 -5.33 -19.70
C PHE A 381 -25.07 -4.61 -20.72
N LYS A 382 -24.68 -3.40 -21.09
CA LYS A 382 -25.28 -2.62 -22.18
C LYS A 382 -24.15 -2.06 -23.05
N GLY A 383 -23.81 -2.76 -24.12
CA GLY A 383 -22.68 -2.41 -24.97
C GLY A 383 -22.60 -3.29 -26.21
N ASP A 384 -21.44 -3.24 -26.88
CA ASP A 384 -21.19 -3.97 -28.12
C ASP A 384 -20.92 -5.48 -27.88
N ASP A 385 -21.53 -6.32 -28.72
CA ASP A 385 -21.37 -7.77 -28.75
C ASP A 385 -19.91 -8.21 -28.95
N ALA A 386 -19.15 -7.42 -29.72
CA ALA A 386 -17.73 -7.70 -29.97
C ALA A 386 -16.92 -7.70 -28.66
N LYS A 387 -17.27 -6.80 -27.72
CA LYS A 387 -16.61 -6.70 -26.42
C LYS A 387 -16.95 -7.87 -25.51
N ILE A 388 -18.21 -8.34 -25.51
CA ILE A 388 -18.60 -9.56 -24.78
C ILE A 388 -17.81 -10.76 -25.31
N SER A 389 -17.78 -10.89 -26.64
CA SER A 389 -17.05 -11.98 -27.29
C SER A 389 -15.58 -11.97 -26.89
N LEU A 390 -14.92 -10.82 -26.88
CA LEU A 390 -13.53 -10.69 -26.45
C LEU A 390 -13.34 -11.18 -25.00
N VAL A 391 -14.08 -10.60 -24.06
CA VAL A 391 -13.97 -10.92 -22.62
C VAL A 391 -14.23 -12.39 -22.33
N VAL A 392 -15.28 -12.95 -22.92
CA VAL A 392 -15.66 -14.35 -22.68
C VAL A 392 -14.65 -15.28 -23.34
N ASN A 393 -14.18 -14.98 -24.55
CA ASN A 393 -13.16 -15.80 -25.20
C ASN A 393 -11.85 -15.80 -24.41
N ASP A 394 -11.40 -14.66 -23.91
CA ASP A 394 -10.20 -14.57 -23.07
C ASP A 394 -10.35 -15.38 -21.77
N TYR A 395 -11.53 -15.30 -21.13
CA TYR A 395 -11.85 -16.07 -19.93
C TYR A 395 -11.83 -17.59 -20.17
N LEU A 396 -12.44 -18.06 -21.27
CA LEU A 396 -12.48 -19.48 -21.61
C LEU A 396 -11.10 -20.00 -22.03
N ASN A 397 -10.35 -19.23 -22.82
CA ASN A 397 -9.00 -19.58 -23.26
C ASN A 397 -8.05 -19.82 -22.07
N PHE A 398 -8.17 -19.02 -21.01
CA PHE A 398 -7.41 -19.22 -19.78
C PHE A 398 -7.59 -20.63 -19.19
N TYR A 399 -8.83 -21.12 -19.08
CA TYR A 399 -9.09 -22.46 -18.54
C TYR A 399 -8.66 -23.59 -19.47
N VAL A 400 -8.56 -23.35 -20.79
CA VAL A 400 -8.00 -24.34 -21.72
C VAL A 400 -6.49 -24.47 -21.54
N GLN A 401 -5.79 -23.34 -21.33
CA GLN A 401 -4.34 -23.33 -21.18
C GLN A 401 -3.88 -23.85 -19.81
N GLU A 402 -4.65 -23.57 -18.74
CA GLU A 402 -4.30 -23.98 -17.39
C GLU A 402 -4.81 -25.39 -17.09
N THR A 403 -4.08 -26.39 -17.58
CA THR A 403 -4.41 -27.83 -17.60
C THR A 403 -4.78 -28.49 -16.26
N ARG A 404 -4.75 -27.78 -15.11
CA ARG A 404 -5.07 -28.34 -13.78
C ARG A 404 -5.70 -27.34 -12.78
N VAL A 405 -6.70 -26.56 -13.18
CA VAL A 405 -7.50 -25.81 -12.17
C VAL A 405 -8.48 -26.76 -11.46
N VAL A 406 -8.14 -27.17 -10.24
CA VAL A 406 -9.04 -27.91 -9.35
C VAL A 406 -10.32 -27.09 -9.16
N ASN A 407 -11.48 -27.63 -9.56
CA ASN A 407 -12.80 -26.98 -9.55
C ASN A 407 -13.15 -25.99 -10.67
N GLN A 408 -12.57 -26.11 -11.89
CA GLN A 408 -12.97 -25.30 -13.05
C GLN A 408 -14.50 -25.20 -13.27
N HIS A 409 -15.22 -26.30 -13.02
CA HIS A 409 -16.68 -26.38 -13.14
C HIS A 409 -17.44 -25.37 -12.27
N LYS A 410 -16.90 -24.99 -11.09
CA LYS A 410 -17.54 -23.99 -10.21
C LYS A 410 -17.59 -22.60 -10.84
N TYR A 411 -16.74 -22.33 -11.81
CA TYR A 411 -16.61 -21.04 -12.47
C TYR A 411 -17.22 -21.04 -13.89
N LEU A 412 -17.15 -22.17 -14.59
CA LEU A 412 -17.71 -22.31 -15.93
C LEU A 412 -19.24 -22.54 -15.93
N TYR A 413 -19.77 -23.33 -14.99
CA TYR A 413 -21.22 -23.61 -14.96
C TYR A 413 -22.09 -22.37 -14.75
N PRO A 414 -21.77 -21.44 -13.83
CA PRO A 414 -22.57 -20.23 -13.68
C PRO A 414 -22.63 -19.40 -14.97
N LEU A 415 -21.57 -19.40 -15.78
CA LEU A 415 -21.53 -18.69 -17.05
C LEU A 415 -22.32 -19.42 -18.13
N ALA A 416 -22.20 -20.75 -18.21
CA ALA A 416 -22.99 -21.56 -19.14
C ALA A 416 -24.49 -21.48 -18.82
N ASP A 417 -24.87 -21.54 -17.54
CA ASP A 417 -26.27 -21.45 -17.09
C ASP A 417 -26.96 -20.16 -17.57
N LEU A 418 -26.23 -19.07 -17.80
CA LEU A 418 -26.80 -17.81 -18.31
C LEU A 418 -27.33 -17.94 -19.75
N ILE A 419 -26.81 -18.88 -20.54
CA ILE A 419 -27.22 -19.12 -21.94
C ILE A 419 -28.71 -19.49 -22.00
N ILE A 420 -29.21 -20.25 -21.02
CA ILE A 420 -30.59 -20.75 -21.01
C ILE A 420 -31.56 -19.84 -20.22
N ARG A 421 -31.10 -18.69 -19.70
CA ARG A 421 -31.94 -17.76 -18.93
C ARG A 421 -32.74 -16.84 -19.85
N PRO A 422 -34.06 -16.99 -19.98
CA PRO A 422 -34.86 -16.19 -20.91
C PRO A 422 -34.85 -14.69 -20.58
N GLU A 423 -34.56 -14.33 -19.34
CA GLU A 423 -34.55 -12.96 -18.85
C GLU A 423 -33.27 -12.20 -19.20
N LEU A 424 -32.22 -12.90 -19.67
CA LEU A 424 -31.01 -12.27 -20.19
C LEU A 424 -31.23 -11.85 -21.65
N ASP A 425 -30.64 -10.71 -22.02
CA ASP A 425 -30.71 -10.22 -23.38
C ASP A 425 -30.26 -11.29 -24.39
N ARG A 426 -31.02 -11.40 -25.48
CA ARG A 426 -30.84 -12.44 -26.50
C ARG A 426 -29.46 -12.34 -27.13
N SER A 427 -28.96 -11.12 -27.36
CA SER A 427 -27.65 -10.88 -27.94
C SER A 427 -26.53 -11.50 -27.09
N ILE A 428 -26.58 -11.23 -25.78
CA ILE A 428 -25.61 -11.75 -24.81
C ILE A 428 -25.63 -13.29 -24.78
N ARG A 429 -26.83 -13.89 -24.79
CA ARG A 429 -26.98 -15.36 -24.83
C ARG A 429 -26.39 -15.97 -26.10
N GLU A 430 -26.65 -15.35 -27.26
CA GLU A 430 -26.11 -15.79 -28.54
C GLU A 430 -24.57 -15.67 -28.57
N GLN A 431 -23.99 -14.60 -28.03
CA GLN A 431 -22.53 -14.46 -27.95
C GLN A 431 -21.90 -15.46 -26.97
N LEU A 432 -22.50 -15.68 -25.80
CA LEU A 432 -22.05 -16.72 -24.86
C LEU A 432 -22.07 -18.09 -25.53
N PHE A 433 -23.17 -18.44 -26.19
CA PHE A 433 -23.30 -19.69 -26.94
C PHE A 433 -22.20 -19.83 -28.00
N ASN A 434 -21.99 -18.80 -28.84
CA ASN A 434 -20.96 -18.81 -29.87
C ASN A 434 -19.53 -18.93 -29.29
N CYS A 435 -19.26 -18.31 -28.14
CA CYS A 435 -17.96 -18.42 -27.47
C CYS A 435 -17.72 -19.83 -26.93
N PHE A 436 -18.70 -20.43 -26.25
CA PHE A 436 -18.58 -21.82 -25.79
C PHE A 436 -18.40 -22.81 -26.95
N LEU A 437 -19.02 -22.58 -28.12
CA LEU A 437 -18.79 -23.40 -29.32
C LEU A 437 -17.33 -23.43 -29.78
N ARG A 438 -16.55 -22.39 -29.50
CA ARG A 438 -15.13 -22.30 -29.90
C ARG A 438 -14.19 -23.10 -29.01
N TYR A 439 -14.61 -23.50 -27.80
CA TYR A 439 -13.78 -24.19 -26.81
C TYR A 439 -14.32 -25.59 -26.44
N PRO A 440 -14.27 -26.56 -27.38
CA PRO A 440 -14.77 -27.92 -27.14
C PRO A 440 -14.05 -28.69 -26.01
N ASP A 441 -12.81 -28.32 -25.70
CA ASP A 441 -12.00 -28.96 -24.66
C ASP A 441 -12.54 -28.73 -23.24
N LEU A 442 -13.39 -27.71 -23.06
CA LEU A 442 -14.02 -27.39 -21.77
C LEU A 442 -15.32 -28.16 -21.53
N TYR A 443 -15.76 -29.01 -22.46
CA TYR A 443 -17.08 -29.63 -22.39
C TYR A 443 -17.14 -30.79 -21.42
N ASP A 444 -18.24 -30.83 -20.69
CA ASP A 444 -18.66 -31.93 -19.85
C ASP A 444 -20.16 -32.17 -19.99
N GLU A 445 -20.71 -33.04 -19.13
CA GLU A 445 -22.12 -33.38 -19.12
C GLU A 445 -23.04 -32.18 -18.90
N GLN A 446 -22.67 -31.23 -18.04
CA GLN A 446 -23.50 -30.06 -17.75
C GLN A 446 -23.46 -29.05 -18.90
N ILE A 447 -22.26 -28.72 -19.39
CA ILE A 447 -22.10 -27.74 -20.48
C ILE A 447 -22.74 -28.26 -21.77
N SER A 448 -22.55 -29.54 -22.10
CA SER A 448 -23.18 -30.16 -23.27
C SER A 448 -24.70 -30.14 -23.19
N PHE A 449 -25.25 -30.41 -22.01
CA PHE A 449 -26.69 -30.34 -21.76
C PHE A 449 -27.24 -28.91 -21.95
N ILE A 450 -26.55 -27.89 -21.40
CA ILE A 450 -26.95 -26.48 -21.52
C ILE A 450 -26.94 -26.02 -22.99
N LEU A 451 -25.91 -26.36 -23.75
CA LEU A 451 -25.82 -26.02 -25.18
C LEU A 451 -26.98 -26.64 -25.98
N PHE A 452 -27.39 -27.85 -25.62
CA PHE A 452 -28.52 -28.55 -26.23
C PHE A 452 -29.87 -27.90 -25.91
N LEU A 453 -30.05 -27.47 -24.66
CA LEU A 453 -31.25 -26.74 -24.25
C LEU A 453 -31.41 -25.40 -24.99
N PHE A 454 -30.29 -24.76 -25.36
CA PHE A 454 -30.33 -23.51 -26.11
C PHE A 454 -30.59 -23.74 -27.60
N ASP A 455 -29.74 -24.53 -28.28
CA ASP A 455 -29.93 -24.91 -29.68
C ASP A 455 -29.14 -26.18 -30.03
N ALA A 456 -29.80 -27.33 -29.89
CA ALA A 456 -29.21 -28.63 -30.21
C ALA A 456 -28.75 -28.73 -31.68
N LYS A 457 -29.51 -28.18 -32.63
CA LYS A 457 -29.22 -28.29 -34.06
C LYS A 457 -27.96 -27.52 -34.42
N ARG A 458 -27.86 -26.25 -34.00
CA ARG A 458 -26.66 -25.43 -34.25
C ARG A 458 -25.42 -25.98 -33.55
N THR A 459 -25.57 -26.48 -32.31
CA THR A 459 -24.47 -27.08 -31.55
C THR A 459 -23.85 -28.26 -32.29
N ILE A 460 -24.69 -29.17 -32.79
CA ILE A 460 -24.23 -30.35 -33.53
C ILE A 460 -23.64 -29.95 -34.88
N GLN A 461 -24.34 -29.09 -35.64
CA GLN A 461 -23.91 -28.67 -36.98
C GLN A 461 -22.56 -27.95 -36.95
N TYR A 462 -22.25 -27.21 -35.87
CA TYR A 462 -20.97 -26.51 -35.73
C TYR A 462 -19.75 -27.43 -35.86
N PHE A 463 -19.82 -28.64 -35.30
CA PHE A 463 -18.75 -29.64 -35.42
C PHE A 463 -19.02 -30.63 -36.55
N GLY A 464 -20.28 -31.07 -36.69
CA GLY A 464 -20.69 -32.07 -37.66
C GLY A 464 -20.40 -31.65 -39.10
N LEU A 465 -20.65 -30.38 -39.46
CA LEU A 465 -20.42 -29.89 -40.82
C LEU A 465 -18.95 -29.65 -41.16
N LYS A 466 -18.05 -29.54 -40.16
CA LYS A 466 -16.61 -29.39 -40.39
C LYS A 466 -15.94 -30.69 -40.83
N GLY A 467 -16.56 -31.84 -40.59
CA GLY A 467 -16.07 -33.15 -40.99
C GLY A 467 -14.74 -33.56 -40.31
N GLY A 468 -14.34 -34.82 -40.48
CA GLY A 468 -13.07 -35.34 -39.98
C GLY A 468 -13.14 -36.00 -38.61
N GLU A 469 -12.17 -36.90 -38.35
CA GLU A 469 -12.18 -37.80 -37.19
C GLU A 469 -12.30 -37.07 -35.84
N LYS A 470 -11.57 -35.96 -35.67
CA LYS A 470 -11.63 -35.14 -34.44
C LYS A 470 -13.02 -34.57 -34.20
N ASN A 471 -13.66 -34.03 -35.25
CA ASN A 471 -14.97 -33.41 -35.15
C ASN A 471 -16.09 -34.44 -34.97
N TYR A 472 -16.00 -35.61 -35.63
CA TYR A 472 -16.97 -36.69 -35.40
C TYR A 472 -16.88 -37.23 -33.97
N THR A 473 -15.66 -37.40 -33.44
CA THR A 473 -15.45 -37.80 -32.04
C THR A 473 -16.05 -36.77 -31.09
N GLN A 474 -15.90 -35.49 -31.38
CA GLN A 474 -16.52 -34.41 -30.61
C GLN A 474 -18.06 -34.48 -30.63
N VAL A 475 -18.68 -34.69 -31.81
CA VAL A 475 -20.14 -34.86 -31.92
C VAL A 475 -20.62 -36.08 -31.13
N VAL A 476 -19.90 -37.20 -31.18
CA VAL A 476 -20.23 -38.41 -30.42
C VAL A 476 -20.17 -38.14 -28.91
N ASN A 477 -19.09 -37.51 -28.43
CA ASN A 477 -18.93 -37.19 -27.01
C ASN A 477 -20.04 -36.24 -26.52
N LEU A 478 -20.27 -35.16 -27.26
CA LEU A 478 -21.25 -34.13 -26.95
C LEU A 478 -22.68 -34.72 -26.88
N CYS A 479 -23.09 -35.50 -27.88
CA CYS A 479 -24.39 -36.16 -27.88
C CYS A 479 -24.49 -37.21 -26.76
N THR A 480 -23.42 -37.97 -26.49
CA THR A 480 -23.40 -38.98 -25.42
C THR A 480 -23.54 -38.35 -24.04
N TRP A 481 -22.90 -37.19 -23.83
CA TRP A 481 -22.98 -36.45 -22.58
C TRP A 481 -24.34 -35.77 -22.40
N ALA A 482 -24.88 -35.11 -23.43
CA ALA A 482 -26.21 -34.49 -23.36
C ALA A 482 -27.31 -35.53 -23.07
N LEU A 483 -27.27 -36.70 -23.71
CA LEU A 483 -28.25 -37.78 -23.52
C LEU A 483 -28.32 -38.33 -22.08
N ARG A 484 -27.28 -38.15 -21.26
CA ARG A 484 -27.30 -38.58 -19.85
C ARG A 484 -28.19 -37.70 -18.97
N LYS A 485 -28.42 -36.44 -19.35
CA LYS A 485 -29.23 -35.47 -18.57
C LYS A 485 -30.58 -35.13 -19.20
N LEU A 486 -30.78 -35.41 -20.48
CA LEU A 486 -32.06 -35.14 -21.15
C LEU A 486 -33.16 -36.07 -20.63
N ALA A 487 -34.15 -35.50 -19.95
CA ALA A 487 -35.34 -36.24 -19.54
C ALA A 487 -36.25 -36.59 -20.75
N PRO A 488 -36.72 -37.85 -20.88
CA PRO A 488 -37.55 -38.31 -22.00
C PRO A 488 -38.90 -37.61 -22.09
N ASP A 489 -39.45 -37.20 -20.95
CA ASP A 489 -40.79 -36.61 -20.87
C ASP A 489 -40.85 -35.14 -21.32
N THR A 490 -39.71 -34.43 -21.27
CA THR A 490 -39.65 -32.99 -21.60
C THR A 490 -38.81 -32.67 -22.83
N HIS A 491 -37.87 -33.53 -23.23
CA HIS A 491 -36.88 -33.22 -24.28
C HIS A 491 -36.87 -34.21 -25.45
N GLN A 492 -38.03 -34.77 -25.80
CA GLN A 492 -38.14 -35.82 -26.82
C GLN A 492 -37.52 -35.42 -28.17
N GLU A 493 -37.71 -34.19 -28.63
CA GLU A 493 -37.10 -33.68 -29.87
C GLU A 493 -35.57 -33.56 -29.79
N MET A 494 -35.03 -33.12 -28.65
CA MET A 494 -33.57 -33.04 -28.48
C MET A 494 -32.95 -34.44 -28.42
N ILE A 495 -33.65 -35.40 -27.83
CA ILE A 495 -33.21 -36.81 -27.75
C ILE A 495 -33.18 -37.43 -29.15
N THR A 496 -34.20 -37.20 -29.99
CA THR A 496 -34.19 -37.70 -31.38
C THR A 496 -33.07 -37.06 -32.20
N ILE A 497 -32.84 -35.75 -32.03
CA ILE A 497 -31.73 -35.04 -32.68
C ILE A 497 -30.36 -35.60 -32.22
N ALA A 498 -30.13 -35.76 -30.92
CA ALA A 498 -28.85 -36.28 -30.41
C ALA A 498 -28.59 -37.73 -30.81
N THR A 499 -29.62 -38.59 -30.75
CA THR A 499 -29.49 -40.01 -31.09
C THR A 499 -29.19 -40.20 -32.58
N THR A 500 -29.84 -39.41 -33.44
CA THR A 500 -29.61 -39.42 -34.89
C THR A 500 -28.22 -38.87 -35.24
N ALA A 501 -27.83 -37.72 -34.68
CA ALA A 501 -26.51 -37.15 -34.93
C ALA A 501 -25.37 -38.05 -34.42
N ARG A 502 -25.56 -38.72 -33.27
CA ARG A 502 -24.59 -39.67 -32.71
C ARG A 502 -24.44 -40.90 -33.60
N SER A 503 -25.52 -41.45 -34.13
CA SER A 503 -25.44 -42.61 -35.03
C SER A 503 -24.79 -42.25 -36.36
N GLU A 504 -25.11 -41.08 -36.92
CA GLU A 504 -24.45 -40.54 -38.12
C GLU A 504 -22.93 -40.34 -37.91
N ALA A 505 -22.52 -39.75 -36.78
CA ALA A 505 -21.11 -39.52 -36.48
C ALA A 505 -20.32 -40.82 -36.25
N LEU A 506 -20.90 -41.81 -35.55
CA LEU A 506 -20.28 -43.13 -35.36
C LEU A 506 -20.12 -43.89 -36.68
N LEU A 507 -21.11 -43.78 -37.55
CA LEU A 507 -21.10 -44.37 -38.87
C LEU A 507 -20.00 -43.73 -39.75
N GLU A 508 -19.86 -42.40 -39.72
CA GLU A 508 -18.79 -41.71 -40.44
C GLU A 508 -17.38 -41.98 -39.86
N LEU A 509 -17.25 -42.14 -38.54
CA LEU A 509 -16.01 -42.61 -37.92
C LEU A 509 -15.61 -44.01 -38.41
N SER A 510 -16.58 -44.93 -38.55
CA SER A 510 -16.32 -46.28 -39.04
C SER A 510 -15.78 -46.32 -40.48
N PHE A 511 -16.07 -45.28 -41.26
CA PHE A 511 -15.60 -45.15 -42.64
C PHE A 511 -14.20 -44.55 -42.78
N ASN A 512 -13.70 -43.87 -41.75
CA ASN A 512 -12.38 -43.23 -41.75
C ASN A 512 -11.22 -44.20 -41.42
N GLN A 513 -11.50 -45.45 -41.08
CA GLN A 513 -10.49 -46.45 -40.67
C GLN A 513 -9.76 -47.14 -41.85
N GLY A 514 -10.06 -46.79 -43.10
CA GLY A 514 -9.49 -47.44 -44.27
C GLY A 514 -8.28 -46.70 -44.85
N ASN A 515 -7.08 -47.25 -44.68
CA ASN A 515 -5.87 -46.76 -45.37
C ASN A 515 -5.59 -47.60 -46.63
N GLY A 516 -5.59 -46.97 -47.81
CA GLY A 516 -5.23 -47.64 -49.08
C GLY A 516 -5.69 -46.88 -50.34
N PHE A 517 -5.12 -47.21 -51.50
CA PHE A 517 -5.40 -46.56 -52.79
C PHE A 517 -6.89 -46.60 -53.19
N PHE A 518 -7.59 -47.70 -52.90
CA PHE A 518 -9.02 -47.88 -53.20
C PHE A 518 -9.95 -47.50 -52.04
N ALA A 519 -9.42 -47.04 -50.90
CA ALA A 519 -10.23 -46.78 -49.70
C ALA A 519 -11.38 -45.80 -49.98
N ARG A 520 -11.13 -44.74 -50.77
CA ARG A 520 -12.16 -43.76 -51.15
C ARG A 520 -13.31 -44.36 -51.96
N LEU A 521 -13.01 -45.31 -52.86
CA LEU A 521 -14.02 -45.99 -53.68
C LEU A 521 -14.86 -46.96 -52.85
N PHE A 522 -14.21 -47.76 -51.99
CA PHE A 522 -14.90 -48.67 -51.09
C PHE A 522 -15.74 -47.94 -50.04
N THR A 523 -15.23 -46.84 -49.48
CA THR A 523 -16.00 -45.97 -48.56
C THR A 523 -17.22 -45.37 -49.25
N ARG A 524 -17.10 -44.93 -50.50
CA ARG A 524 -18.24 -44.42 -51.29
C ARG A 524 -19.29 -45.50 -51.54
N LEU A 525 -18.89 -46.73 -51.89
CA LEU A 525 -19.81 -47.85 -52.08
C LEU A 525 -20.48 -48.28 -50.76
N LYS A 526 -19.73 -48.35 -49.66
CA LYS A 526 -20.29 -48.61 -48.32
C LYS A 526 -21.32 -47.55 -47.90
N ARG A 527 -21.03 -46.26 -48.15
CA ARG A 527 -21.99 -45.17 -47.90
C ARG A 527 -23.27 -45.32 -48.71
N CYS A 528 -23.18 -45.65 -50.00
CA CYS A 528 -24.37 -45.89 -50.82
C CYS A 528 -25.19 -47.09 -50.31
N TRP A 529 -24.52 -48.12 -49.78
CA TRP A 529 -25.18 -49.30 -49.24
C TRP A 529 -25.91 -49.02 -47.93
N VAL A 530 -25.33 -48.21 -47.04
CA VAL A 530 -25.87 -47.96 -45.70
C VAL A 530 -26.88 -46.80 -45.68
N SER A 531 -26.59 -45.70 -46.39
CA SER A 531 -27.42 -44.49 -46.34
C SER A 531 -28.50 -44.46 -47.44
N GLY A 532 -28.39 -45.32 -48.45
CA GLY A 532 -29.28 -45.33 -49.62
C GLY A 532 -28.77 -44.47 -50.78
N TRP A 533 -29.46 -44.55 -51.91
CA TRP A 533 -29.03 -44.00 -53.20
C TRP A 533 -29.88 -42.79 -53.59
N THR A 534 -29.24 -41.67 -53.94
CA THR A 534 -29.92 -40.49 -54.52
C THR A 534 -29.80 -40.41 -56.04
N GLY A 535 -28.89 -41.17 -56.65
CA GLY A 535 -28.61 -41.24 -58.09
C GLY A 535 -27.53 -42.28 -58.44
N PHE A 536 -26.93 -42.21 -59.63
CA PHE A 536 -25.85 -43.11 -60.05
C PHE A 536 -24.60 -42.93 -59.15
N PHE A 537 -24.42 -43.85 -58.18
CA PHE A 537 -23.29 -43.89 -57.23
C PHE A 537 -23.12 -42.65 -56.32
N LEU A 538 -24.21 -41.98 -55.97
CA LEU A 538 -24.23 -40.88 -54.99
C LEU A 538 -24.99 -41.34 -53.72
N PRO A 539 -24.36 -41.32 -52.53
CA PRO A 539 -25.04 -41.69 -51.29
C PRO A 539 -26.01 -40.58 -50.84
N ASN A 540 -27.06 -40.96 -50.11
CA ASN A 540 -27.82 -40.01 -49.29
C ASN A 540 -26.88 -39.34 -48.29
N LEU A 541 -26.94 -38.01 -48.23
CA LEU A 541 -26.13 -37.25 -47.29
C LEU A 541 -26.76 -37.32 -45.88
N PRO A 542 -25.98 -37.62 -44.83
CA PRO A 542 -26.39 -37.43 -43.44
C PRO A 542 -26.89 -36.00 -43.18
N PHE A 543 -27.81 -35.84 -42.24
CA PHE A 543 -28.47 -34.55 -41.99
C PHE A 543 -27.67 -33.62 -41.06
N TYR A 544 -26.90 -34.19 -40.13
CA TYR A 544 -26.20 -33.43 -39.08
C TYR A 544 -24.67 -33.47 -39.20
N VAL A 545 -24.09 -34.42 -39.93
CA VAL A 545 -22.64 -34.65 -39.99
C VAL A 545 -22.15 -34.69 -41.43
N ALA A 546 -21.30 -33.75 -41.87
CA ALA A 546 -20.81 -33.76 -43.25
C ALA A 546 -19.69 -34.81 -43.46
N PRO A 547 -19.74 -35.61 -44.53
CA PRO A 547 -18.68 -36.55 -44.87
C PRO A 547 -17.39 -35.84 -45.34
N VAL A 548 -16.22 -36.32 -44.90
CA VAL A 548 -14.86 -35.76 -45.21
C VAL A 548 -14.61 -35.47 -46.69
N SER A 549 -15.28 -36.19 -47.59
CA SER A 549 -15.12 -36.07 -49.05
C SER A 549 -15.89 -34.91 -49.68
N PHE A 550 -16.75 -34.21 -48.93
CA PHE A 550 -17.50 -33.05 -49.40
C PHE A 550 -16.92 -31.79 -48.76
N ASN A 551 -16.04 -31.11 -49.48
CA ASN A 551 -15.66 -29.74 -49.14
C ASN A 551 -16.88 -28.86 -49.41
N ILE A 552 -17.67 -28.61 -48.37
CA ILE A 552 -18.65 -27.53 -48.41
C ILE A 552 -17.83 -26.24 -48.35
N SER A 553 -17.78 -25.53 -49.47
CA SER A 553 -17.29 -24.15 -49.52
C SER A 553 -18.03 -23.35 -48.45
N GLN A 554 -17.25 -22.71 -47.58
CA GLN A 554 -17.73 -21.85 -46.52
C GLN A 554 -18.50 -20.67 -47.14
N ASP A 555 -19.79 -20.56 -46.90
CA ASP A 555 -20.45 -19.25 -46.92
C ASP A 555 -20.06 -18.49 -45.64
N PRO A 556 -19.96 -17.15 -45.68
CA PRO A 556 -19.32 -16.36 -44.65
C PRO A 556 -20.26 -16.21 -43.46
N VAL A 557 -20.32 -17.22 -42.59
CA VAL A 557 -20.32 -16.88 -41.17
C VAL A 557 -18.94 -16.32 -40.96
N THR A 558 -18.86 -14.99 -40.96
CA THR A 558 -17.68 -14.15 -40.74
C THR A 558 -16.54 -15.01 -40.23
N SER A 559 -15.67 -15.39 -41.16
CA SER A 559 -14.32 -15.80 -40.83
C SER A 559 -13.66 -14.58 -40.19
N ILE A 560 -14.05 -14.28 -38.95
CA ILE A 560 -13.09 -13.90 -37.93
C ILE A 560 -12.19 -15.12 -37.96
N GLU A 561 -11.09 -14.94 -38.67
CA GLU A 561 -9.97 -15.84 -38.75
C GLU A 561 -9.89 -16.60 -37.43
N ALA A 562 -9.80 -17.93 -37.50
CA ALA A 562 -9.16 -18.67 -36.43
C ALA A 562 -7.88 -17.89 -36.16
N GLY A 563 -7.89 -17.09 -35.07
CA GLY A 563 -6.93 -16.03 -34.88
C GLY A 563 -5.59 -16.66 -35.15
N GLN A 564 -4.89 -16.15 -36.16
CA GLN A 564 -3.45 -16.33 -36.25
C GLN A 564 -2.99 -16.20 -34.82
N GLY A 565 -2.52 -17.32 -34.24
CA GLY A 565 -2.36 -17.44 -32.80
C GLY A 565 -1.78 -16.14 -32.34
N THR A 566 -2.61 -15.31 -31.71
CA THR A 566 -2.19 -13.97 -31.33
C THR A 566 -1.13 -14.34 -30.35
N GLN A 567 0.13 -14.23 -30.78
CA GLN A 567 1.28 -14.47 -29.96
C GLN A 567 0.94 -13.64 -28.74
N LEU A 568 0.61 -14.33 -27.65
CA LEU A 568 0.44 -13.72 -26.35
C LEU A 568 1.67 -12.83 -26.27
N LEU A 569 1.45 -11.51 -26.35
CA LEU A 569 2.52 -10.55 -26.22
C LEU A 569 3.27 -11.02 -24.98
N PRO A 570 4.55 -11.43 -25.13
CA PRO A 570 5.24 -12.11 -24.06
C PRO A 570 5.11 -11.24 -22.82
N TYR A 571 4.69 -11.90 -21.74
CA TYR A 571 4.57 -11.38 -20.40
C TYR A 571 5.64 -10.32 -20.09
N LYS A 572 5.34 -9.04 -20.29
CA LYS A 572 5.95 -7.95 -19.54
C LYS A 572 5.24 -7.94 -18.19
N SER A 573 5.83 -8.52 -17.16
CA SER A 573 5.51 -8.14 -15.79
C SER A 573 5.54 -6.62 -15.68
N ALA A 574 4.80 -6.04 -14.72
CA ALA A 574 5.00 -4.63 -14.36
C ALA A 574 6.51 -4.33 -14.34
N PRO A 575 6.94 -3.21 -14.95
CA PRO A 575 8.36 -2.95 -15.15
C PRO A 575 9.10 -3.01 -13.82
N ASP A 576 9.99 -3.99 -13.69
CA ASP A 576 10.84 -4.08 -12.52
C ASP A 576 11.92 -3.00 -12.65
N LEU A 577 11.88 -1.99 -11.78
CA LEU A 577 12.77 -0.82 -11.82
C LEU A 577 14.27 -1.21 -11.97
N PRO A 578 14.80 -2.20 -11.24
CA PRO A 578 16.18 -2.68 -11.44
C PRO A 578 16.45 -3.23 -12.85
N THR A 579 15.44 -3.82 -13.49
CA THR A 579 15.55 -4.39 -14.84
C THR A 579 15.49 -3.29 -15.89
N LEU A 580 14.55 -2.34 -15.76
CA LEU A 580 14.50 -1.13 -16.61
C LEU A 580 15.81 -0.34 -16.57
N LEU A 581 16.35 -0.09 -15.37
CA LEU A 581 17.61 0.65 -15.21
C LEU A 581 18.82 -0.05 -15.85
N LYS A 582 18.77 -1.37 -16.05
CA LYS A 582 19.82 -2.12 -16.77
C LYS A 582 19.65 -2.07 -18.29
N GLU A 583 18.40 -2.04 -18.75
CA GLU A 583 18.05 -2.04 -20.18
C GLU A 583 18.11 -0.64 -20.81
N MET A 584 18.08 0.41 -19.99
CA MET A 584 18.18 1.79 -20.44
C MET A 584 19.55 2.09 -21.07
N THR A 585 19.57 2.20 -22.40
CA THR A 585 20.70 2.74 -23.17
C THR A 585 20.31 4.06 -23.83
N PRO A 586 21.18 5.09 -23.83
CA PRO A 586 20.89 6.35 -24.49
C PRO A 586 20.73 6.17 -26.02
N PRO A 587 19.88 6.97 -26.70
CA PRO A 587 19.16 8.15 -26.21
C PRO A 587 17.87 7.81 -25.44
N LEU A 588 17.66 8.51 -24.31
CA LEU A 588 16.46 8.36 -23.47
C LEU A 588 15.30 9.15 -24.07
N THR A 589 14.14 8.51 -24.25
CA THR A 589 12.90 9.18 -24.69
C THR A 589 12.02 9.52 -23.49
N GLN A 590 11.13 10.49 -23.64
CA GLN A 590 10.17 10.86 -22.58
C GLN A 590 9.35 9.65 -22.13
N ASP A 591 8.86 8.82 -23.06
CA ASP A 591 8.08 7.63 -22.75
C ASP A 591 8.85 6.65 -21.84
N THR A 592 10.16 6.45 -22.10
CA THR A 592 10.99 5.58 -21.25
C THR A 592 11.20 6.15 -19.85
N LEU A 593 11.20 7.48 -19.71
CA LEU A 593 11.32 8.15 -18.42
C LEU A 593 9.99 8.15 -17.65
N ASP A 594 8.85 8.27 -18.34
CA ASP A 594 7.54 8.13 -17.73
C ASP A 594 7.32 6.68 -17.22
N GLU A 595 7.71 5.67 -18.00
CA GLU A 595 7.75 4.26 -17.55
C GLU A 595 8.64 4.08 -16.31
N LEU A 596 9.75 4.82 -16.22
CA LEU A 596 10.66 4.78 -15.07
C LEU A 596 10.01 5.39 -13.81
N ILE A 597 9.28 6.50 -13.95
CA ILE A 597 8.57 7.13 -12.83
C ILE A 597 7.43 6.23 -12.34
N GLU A 598 6.68 5.60 -13.25
CA GLU A 598 5.68 4.59 -12.87
C GLU A 598 6.31 3.41 -12.12
N ALA A 599 7.42 2.88 -12.63
CA ALA A 599 8.16 1.81 -11.97
C ALA A 599 8.70 2.24 -10.60
N LEU A 600 9.17 3.48 -10.46
CA LEU A 600 9.63 4.06 -9.18
C LEU A 600 8.49 4.19 -8.17
N ASN A 601 7.31 4.61 -8.61
CA ASN A 601 6.13 4.74 -7.75
C ASN A 601 5.72 3.36 -7.20
N VAL A 602 5.72 2.32 -8.04
CA VAL A 602 5.46 0.95 -7.59
C VAL A 602 6.59 0.43 -6.69
N PHE A 603 7.85 0.67 -7.06
CA PHE A 603 9.02 0.26 -6.28
C PHE A 603 9.01 0.87 -4.87
N SER A 604 8.63 2.14 -4.74
CA SER A 604 8.58 2.86 -3.46
C SER A 604 7.49 2.38 -2.51
N LEU A 605 6.52 1.59 -2.99
CA LEU A 605 5.47 0.98 -2.16
C LEU A 605 5.86 -0.39 -1.59
N LYS A 606 6.96 -0.99 -2.05
CA LYS A 606 7.37 -2.35 -1.68
C LYS A 606 8.13 -2.37 -0.35
N THR A 607 7.85 -3.36 0.50
CA THR A 607 8.64 -3.63 1.72
C THR A 607 9.89 -4.45 1.44
N ARG A 608 10.94 -4.23 2.24
CA ARG A 608 12.14 -5.11 2.35
C ARG A 608 12.81 -5.41 0.99
N LEU A 609 13.14 -4.36 0.26
CA LEU A 609 13.77 -4.47 -1.06
C LEU A 609 15.23 -4.92 -0.94
N LYS A 610 15.57 -6.03 -1.61
CA LYS A 610 16.97 -6.43 -1.78
C LYS A 610 17.66 -5.42 -2.71
N ASN A 611 18.84 -4.95 -2.32
CA ASN A 611 19.64 -3.97 -3.07
C ASN A 611 18.99 -2.58 -3.24
N GLU A 612 18.09 -2.16 -2.33
CA GLU A 612 17.40 -0.85 -2.41
C GLU A 612 18.39 0.31 -2.59
N LEU A 613 19.48 0.32 -1.82
CA LEU A 613 20.51 1.36 -1.88
C LEU A 613 21.15 1.46 -3.29
N GLU A 614 21.54 0.32 -3.87
CA GLU A 614 22.20 0.29 -5.18
C GLU A 614 21.27 0.77 -6.29
N VAL A 615 20.00 0.34 -6.27
CA VAL A 615 18.99 0.74 -7.26
C VAL A 615 18.72 2.25 -7.17
N ARG A 616 18.56 2.77 -5.96
CA ARG A 616 18.32 4.21 -5.73
C ARG A 616 19.53 5.07 -6.08
N GLN A 617 20.74 4.56 -5.87
CA GLN A 617 21.97 5.24 -6.29
C GLN A 617 22.06 5.33 -7.81
N LYS A 618 21.82 4.22 -8.53
CA LYS A 618 21.80 4.23 -10.01
C LYS A 618 20.77 5.18 -10.57
N LEU A 619 19.58 5.21 -9.95
CA LEU A 619 18.51 6.12 -10.33
C LEU A 619 18.91 7.59 -10.08
N HIS A 620 19.56 7.87 -8.95
CA HIS A 620 20.08 9.20 -8.64
C HIS A 620 21.14 9.65 -9.66
N ASP A 621 22.09 8.77 -10.00
CA ASP A 621 23.14 9.07 -10.97
C ASP A 621 22.54 9.30 -12.39
N LEU A 622 21.48 8.57 -12.75
CA LEU A 622 20.75 8.78 -14.01
C LEU A 622 20.07 10.16 -14.02
N PHE A 623 19.39 10.53 -12.94
CA PHE A 623 18.73 11.84 -12.85
C PHE A 623 19.72 13.00 -12.85
N GLN A 624 20.89 12.82 -12.23
CA GLN A 624 21.96 13.83 -12.29
C GLN A 624 22.44 14.04 -13.73
N LYS A 625 22.69 12.96 -14.48
CA LYS A 625 23.06 13.06 -15.90
C LYS A 625 21.99 13.77 -16.73
N LEU A 626 20.71 13.43 -16.52
CA LEU A 626 19.60 14.10 -17.20
C LEU A 626 19.54 15.60 -16.87
N PHE A 627 19.86 15.98 -15.63
CA PHE A 627 19.89 17.39 -15.22
C PHE A 627 21.07 18.15 -15.85
N GLU A 628 22.22 17.51 -16.00
CA GLU A 628 23.39 18.04 -16.70
C GLU A 628 23.10 18.20 -18.21
N ASP A 629 22.55 17.16 -18.86
CA ASP A 629 22.18 17.17 -20.28
C ASP A 629 21.03 18.15 -20.59
N GLY A 630 20.10 18.34 -19.64
CA GLY A 630 18.96 19.26 -19.74
C GLY A 630 19.41 20.72 -19.87
N LYS A 631 20.38 21.13 -19.04
CA LYS A 631 21.03 22.45 -19.10
C LYS A 631 21.65 22.73 -20.49
N GLU A 632 22.07 21.69 -21.20
CA GLU A 632 22.68 21.81 -22.52
C GLU A 632 21.67 21.75 -23.67
N THR A 633 20.55 21.03 -23.51
CA THR A 633 19.65 20.70 -24.63
C THR A 633 18.23 21.27 -24.56
N ASN A 634 17.80 21.93 -23.48
CA ASN A 634 16.47 22.57 -23.28
C ASN A 634 15.22 21.68 -23.54
N LYS A 635 15.38 20.46 -24.06
CA LYS A 635 14.29 19.56 -24.46
C LYS A 635 13.71 18.77 -23.29
N MET A 636 14.47 18.60 -22.20
CA MET A 636 14.09 17.77 -21.05
C MET A 636 13.81 18.55 -19.75
N ASP A 637 14.09 19.86 -19.73
CA ASP A 637 13.91 20.68 -18.53
C ASP A 637 12.46 20.74 -18.04
N GLY A 638 11.50 20.81 -18.97
CA GLY A 638 10.07 20.80 -18.63
C GLY A 638 9.64 19.50 -17.95
N TRP A 639 10.18 18.36 -18.39
CA TRP A 639 9.89 17.04 -17.79
C TRP A 639 10.53 16.89 -16.41
N LEU A 640 11.79 17.33 -16.24
CA LEU A 640 12.50 17.30 -14.97
C LEU A 640 11.81 18.17 -13.90
N MET A 641 11.30 19.35 -14.28
CA MET A 641 10.55 20.22 -13.36
C MET A 641 9.24 19.57 -12.91
N GLN A 642 8.51 18.90 -13.81
CA GLN A 642 7.28 18.19 -13.45
C GLN A 642 7.53 17.00 -12.52
N ASN A 643 8.66 16.30 -12.67
CA ASN A 643 8.99 15.09 -11.91
C ASN A 643 9.93 15.33 -10.72
N GLN A 644 10.29 16.58 -10.42
CA GLN A 644 11.16 16.96 -9.30
C GLN A 644 10.76 16.34 -7.95
N PRO A 645 9.47 16.22 -7.57
CA PRO A 645 9.08 15.61 -6.30
C PRO A 645 9.55 14.14 -6.16
N HIS A 646 9.55 13.38 -7.25
CA HIS A 646 10.02 11.99 -7.26
C HIS A 646 11.54 11.90 -7.08
N LEU A 647 12.28 12.86 -7.65
CA LEU A 647 13.74 12.99 -7.48
C LEU A 647 14.08 13.28 -6.03
N ILE A 648 13.42 14.28 -5.44
CA ILE A 648 13.63 14.69 -4.04
C ILE A 648 13.31 13.52 -3.11
N ALA A 649 12.19 12.83 -3.33
CA ALA A 649 11.81 11.65 -2.53
C ALA A 649 12.86 10.53 -2.63
N ASN A 650 13.42 10.27 -3.81
CA ASN A 650 14.49 9.29 -3.98
C ASN A 650 15.77 9.72 -3.23
N CYS A 651 16.17 10.99 -3.32
CA CYS A 651 17.33 11.53 -2.62
C CYS A 651 17.18 11.44 -1.09
N ILE A 652 16.02 11.83 -0.55
CA ILE A 652 15.74 11.71 0.89
C ILE A 652 15.85 10.26 1.33
N ARG A 653 15.24 9.32 0.60
CA ARG A 653 15.31 7.89 0.94
C ARG A 653 16.74 7.34 0.84
N LEU A 654 17.53 7.81 -0.11
CA LEU A 654 18.94 7.43 -0.25
C LEU A 654 19.78 7.96 0.93
N LEU A 655 19.50 9.17 1.41
CA LEU A 655 20.09 9.73 2.63
C LEU A 655 19.69 8.91 3.86
N GLU A 656 18.42 8.55 4.00
CA GLU A 656 17.94 7.70 5.10
C GLU A 656 18.72 6.38 5.18
N LEU A 657 18.85 5.68 4.06
CA LEU A 657 19.57 4.42 3.97
C LEU A 657 21.07 4.58 4.28
N THR A 658 21.68 5.68 3.81
CA THR A 658 23.11 5.96 4.04
C THR A 658 23.38 6.30 5.52
N LEU A 659 22.49 7.04 6.16
CA LEU A 659 22.56 7.35 7.60
C LEU A 659 22.40 6.08 8.44
N ILE A 660 21.49 5.18 8.06
CA ILE A 660 21.30 3.88 8.75
C ILE A 660 22.55 2.99 8.62
N GLN A 661 23.27 3.05 7.50
CA GLN A 661 24.52 2.30 7.32
C GLN A 661 25.72 2.87 8.10
N GLY A 662 25.58 4.04 8.75
CA GLY A 662 26.64 4.63 9.55
C GLY A 662 27.80 5.20 8.73
N SER A 663 27.58 5.62 7.48
CA SER A 663 28.60 6.24 6.63
C SER A 663 28.37 7.74 6.46
N PRO A 664 28.79 8.58 7.43
CA PRO A 664 28.55 10.03 7.38
C PRO A 664 29.28 10.68 6.18
N THR A 665 30.43 10.15 5.77
CA THR A 665 31.18 10.62 4.60
C THR A 665 30.41 10.43 3.29
N ASN A 666 29.71 9.30 3.14
CA ASN A 666 28.90 9.04 1.95
C ASN A 666 27.67 9.95 1.91
N ALA A 667 27.00 10.18 3.04
CA ALA A 667 25.87 11.10 3.13
C ALA A 667 26.27 12.54 2.73
N LEU A 668 27.42 13.00 3.22
CA LEU A 668 27.97 14.31 2.85
C LEU A 668 28.37 14.38 1.37
N SER A 669 28.93 13.30 0.81
CA SER A 669 29.27 13.26 -0.62
C SER A 669 28.03 13.35 -1.51
N LEU A 670 26.90 12.79 -1.06
CA LEU A 670 25.64 12.81 -1.76
C LEU A 670 25.02 14.20 -1.77
N LEU A 671 25.05 14.89 -0.62
CA LEU A 671 24.54 16.25 -0.46
C LEU A 671 25.35 17.27 -1.27
N LYS A 672 26.68 17.11 -1.36
CA LYS A 672 27.54 17.97 -2.19
C LYS A 672 27.21 17.93 -3.68
N LYS A 673 26.63 16.83 -4.17
CA LYS A 673 26.21 16.70 -5.59
C LYS A 673 24.85 17.36 -5.88
N ILE A 674 24.13 17.80 -4.85
CA ILE A 674 22.71 18.14 -4.90
C ILE A 674 22.43 19.63 -4.65
N ASP A 675 23.46 20.41 -4.27
CA ASP A 675 23.37 21.70 -3.55
C ASP A 675 22.47 22.78 -4.18
N ASP A 676 22.11 22.66 -5.47
CA ASP A 676 21.32 23.65 -6.21
C ASP A 676 19.84 23.27 -6.50
N ALA A 677 19.37 22.07 -6.15
CA ALA A 677 18.09 21.56 -6.67
C ALA A 677 16.83 21.87 -5.85
N SER A 678 16.92 22.10 -4.53
CA SER A 678 15.73 22.33 -3.68
C SER A 678 16.04 23.00 -2.33
N PRO A 679 15.22 23.96 -1.86
CA PRO A 679 15.38 24.59 -0.54
C PRO A 679 15.28 23.59 0.63
N HIS A 680 14.51 22.51 0.47
CA HIS A 680 14.38 21.45 1.49
C HIS A 680 15.70 20.68 1.67
N LEU A 681 16.38 20.39 0.56
CA LEU A 681 17.67 19.70 0.58
C LEU A 681 18.77 20.61 1.15
N GLN A 682 18.72 21.92 0.89
CA GLN A 682 19.63 22.88 1.52
C GLN A 682 19.47 22.93 3.04
N GLN A 683 18.24 22.81 3.56
CA GLN A 683 18.00 22.72 5.00
C GLN A 683 18.66 21.46 5.59
N ILE A 684 18.51 20.31 4.92
CA ILE A 684 19.14 19.05 5.33
C ILE A 684 20.67 19.15 5.28
N THR A 685 21.23 19.75 4.21
CA THR A 685 22.67 19.98 4.07
C THR A 685 23.19 20.80 5.24
N ARG A 686 22.57 21.95 5.55
CA ARG A 686 22.98 22.81 6.68
C ARG A 686 22.97 22.06 8.01
N GLU A 687 21.97 21.21 8.24
CA GLU A 687 21.89 20.42 9.47
C GLU A 687 23.07 19.44 9.57
N LEU A 688 23.44 18.78 8.47
CA LEU A 688 24.49 17.77 8.45
C LEU A 688 25.91 18.32 8.28
N THR A 689 26.08 19.54 7.75
CA THR A 689 27.38 20.22 7.55
C THR A 689 27.60 21.35 8.56
N CYS A 690 27.60 21.03 9.85
CA CYS A 690 27.88 22.00 10.91
C CYS A 690 29.39 22.15 11.18
N SER A 691 29.85 23.38 11.38
CA SER A 691 31.22 23.67 11.85
C SER A 691 31.37 23.41 13.35
N PHE A 692 32.59 23.08 13.81
CA PHE A 692 32.87 22.93 15.24
C PHE A 692 32.53 24.22 16.01
N PRO A 693 32.10 24.13 17.28
CA PRO A 693 31.73 25.31 18.06
C PRO A 693 32.92 26.22 18.32
N GLU A 694 32.73 27.53 18.16
CA GLU A 694 33.74 28.54 18.50
C GLU A 694 33.51 29.08 19.93
N LEU A 695 34.59 29.23 20.68
CA LEU A 695 34.57 29.88 21.99
C LEU A 695 34.61 31.40 21.83
N LEU A 696 33.91 32.14 22.68
CA LEU A 696 34.05 33.59 22.81
C LEU A 696 35.51 33.89 23.20
N GLU A 697 36.21 34.67 22.38
CA GLU A 697 37.52 35.19 22.78
C GLU A 697 37.34 36.01 24.06
N GLU A 698 38.14 35.73 25.09
CA GLU A 698 38.14 36.50 26.34
C GLU A 698 38.46 37.97 26.04
N LYS A 699 37.42 38.77 25.79
CA LYS A 699 37.51 40.21 26.01
C LYS A 699 37.42 40.42 27.51
N THR A 700 38.56 40.63 28.15
CA THR A 700 38.66 41.33 29.43
C THR A 700 37.91 42.66 29.33
N ILE A 701 36.63 42.68 29.72
CA ILE A 701 35.92 43.91 30.05
C ILE A 701 35.13 43.68 31.33
N VAL A 702 35.56 44.43 32.34
CA VAL A 702 35.02 44.61 33.68
C VAL A 702 33.54 45.07 33.63
N GLN A 703 32.70 44.39 34.43
CA GLN A 703 31.45 44.81 35.07
C GLN A 703 30.42 45.66 34.28
N ASN A 704 29.23 45.10 34.06
CA ASN A 704 28.00 45.45 34.81
C ASN A 704 26.80 44.65 34.26
N ILE A 705 26.24 43.76 35.10
CA ILE A 705 24.99 43.04 34.81
C ILE A 705 23.84 43.88 35.39
N PRO A 706 22.85 44.34 34.61
CA PRO A 706 21.54 44.63 35.15
C PRO A 706 20.76 43.32 35.28
N ALA A 707 20.29 43.02 36.48
CA ALA A 707 19.37 41.94 36.74
C ALA A 707 18.09 42.12 35.89
N VAL A 708 17.77 41.13 35.06
CA VAL A 708 16.46 41.03 34.40
C VAL A 708 15.59 40.10 35.24
N THR A 709 14.46 40.65 35.66
CA THR A 709 13.52 40.18 36.67
C THR A 709 12.74 38.94 36.22
N GLU A 710 12.76 37.89 37.05
CA GLU A 710 12.00 36.62 36.94
C GLU A 710 10.47 36.75 37.13
N SER A 711 9.87 37.93 37.06
CA SER A 711 8.59 38.18 37.73
C SER A 711 7.31 38.04 36.91
N ASN A 712 7.29 37.42 35.71
CA ASN A 712 6.05 37.33 34.89
C ASN A 712 5.71 35.93 34.33
N LEU A 713 6.36 34.85 34.76
CA LEU A 713 6.10 33.49 34.26
C LEU A 713 5.30 32.58 35.22
N LEU A 714 4.98 33.04 36.44
CA LEU A 714 4.52 32.18 37.54
C LEU A 714 2.99 32.00 37.68
N GLU A 715 2.15 32.75 36.98
CA GLU A 715 0.69 32.68 37.19
C GLU A 715 -0.08 31.80 36.19
N THR A 716 0.52 31.37 35.08
CA THR A 716 -0.08 30.41 34.13
C THR A 716 0.51 29.00 34.24
N THR A 717 1.54 28.83 35.07
CA THR A 717 2.33 27.59 35.23
C THR A 717 1.70 26.53 36.13
N LEU A 718 0.71 26.85 36.97
CA LEU A 718 0.20 25.87 37.94
C LEU A 718 -0.79 24.85 37.36
N GLU A 719 -1.52 25.19 36.28
CA GLU A 719 -2.54 24.31 35.71
C GLU A 719 -1.99 23.37 34.63
N THR A 720 -1.07 23.85 33.77
CA THR A 720 -0.52 23.07 32.63
C THR A 720 0.69 22.20 32.98
N THR A 721 1.50 22.57 33.98
CA THR A 721 2.59 21.69 34.48
C THR A 721 2.05 20.47 35.21
N SER A 722 0.83 20.58 35.78
CA SER A 722 0.16 19.47 36.43
C SER A 722 -0.21 18.38 35.43
N GLU A 723 -0.71 18.67 34.23
CA GLU A 723 -1.20 17.62 33.32
C GLU A 723 -0.11 16.71 32.73
N LEU A 724 1.06 17.26 32.33
CA LEU A 724 2.18 16.47 31.80
C LEU A 724 2.94 15.71 32.90
N ALA A 725 3.05 16.28 34.10
CA ALA A 725 3.59 15.57 35.25
C ALA A 725 2.62 14.52 35.79
N TYR A 726 1.31 14.77 35.71
CA TYR A 726 0.25 13.87 36.19
C TYR A 726 -0.01 12.71 35.22
N SER A 727 0.18 12.90 33.91
CA SER A 727 0.18 11.79 32.95
C SER A 727 1.40 10.88 33.16
N ALA A 728 2.59 11.45 33.38
CA ALA A 728 3.80 10.71 33.74
C ALA A 728 3.72 10.02 35.12
N PHE A 729 3.01 10.61 36.09
CA PHE A 729 2.79 10.03 37.42
C PHE A 729 1.72 8.93 37.43
N ASN A 730 0.64 9.07 36.65
CA ASN A 730 -0.37 8.02 36.49
C ASN A 730 0.20 6.79 35.75
N TRP A 731 1.17 7.00 34.86
CA TRP A 731 1.94 5.92 34.23
C TRP A 731 2.65 5.04 35.26
N ALA A 732 3.40 5.64 36.19
CA ALA A 732 4.09 4.92 37.28
C ALA A 732 3.13 4.17 38.24
N LYS A 733 1.88 4.62 38.36
CA LYS A 733 0.87 3.98 39.20
C LYS A 733 0.14 2.83 38.50
N SER A 734 0.07 2.85 37.17
CA SER A 734 -0.71 1.88 36.38
C SER A 734 -0.05 0.49 36.29
N GLU A 735 1.28 0.39 36.35
CA GLU A 735 1.99 -0.90 36.34
C GLU A 735 1.93 -1.65 37.68
N LEU A 736 1.62 -0.98 38.79
CA LEU A 736 1.41 -1.60 40.11
C LEU A 736 -0.07 -1.93 40.40
N GLY A 737 -1.01 -1.33 39.67
CA GLY A 737 -2.45 -1.47 39.90
C GLY A 737 -3.13 -2.66 39.22
N ALA A 738 -2.48 -3.29 38.23
CA ALA A 738 -3.06 -4.39 37.45
C ALA A 738 -2.91 -5.78 38.11
N PHE A 739 -2.13 -5.90 39.20
CA PHE A 739 -1.92 -7.16 39.91
C PHE A 739 -2.88 -7.42 41.09
N PHE A 740 -3.65 -6.42 41.53
CA PHE A 740 -4.63 -6.59 42.61
C PHE A 740 -5.96 -5.90 42.29
N LYS A 741 -6.78 -6.52 41.43
CA LYS A 741 -8.24 -6.35 41.42
C LYS A 741 -8.91 -7.44 40.56
N SER A 742 -8.80 -8.69 41.01
CA SER A 742 -9.74 -9.74 40.62
C SER A 742 -10.98 -9.66 41.52
N SER A 743 -12.15 -9.65 40.87
CA SER A 743 -13.44 -10.17 41.35
C SER A 743 -14.08 -9.59 42.61
N ILE A 744 -15.02 -8.64 42.42
CA ILE A 744 -16.30 -8.62 43.18
C ILE A 744 -17.43 -8.21 42.20
N PRO A 745 -18.48 -9.03 42.01
CA PRO A 745 -19.62 -8.68 41.16
C PRO A 745 -20.69 -7.93 41.98
N HIS A 746 -21.26 -6.85 41.43
CA HIS A 746 -22.52 -6.30 41.91
C HIS A 746 -23.53 -6.08 40.77
N PRO A 747 -24.85 -6.22 41.05
CA PRO A 747 -25.91 -6.54 40.08
C PRO A 747 -26.55 -5.29 39.44
N PRO A 748 -27.44 -5.45 38.45
CA PRO A 748 -27.89 -4.38 37.57
C PRO A 748 -28.97 -3.47 38.18
N PRO A 749 -29.18 -2.26 37.60
CA PRO A 749 -30.06 -1.24 38.14
C PRO A 749 -31.51 -1.40 37.65
N GLY A 750 -32.47 -1.21 38.55
CA GLY A 750 -33.90 -1.19 38.22
C GLY A 750 -34.72 -0.46 39.28
N SER A 751 -35.11 0.77 38.92
CA SER A 751 -36.39 1.46 39.21
C SER A 751 -37.10 1.24 40.56
N SER A 752 -37.30 2.30 41.32
CA SER A 752 -38.57 3.07 41.29
C SER A 752 -38.66 4.08 42.44
N GLU A 753 -39.16 5.26 42.10
CA GLU A 753 -39.70 6.31 42.97
C GLU A 753 -40.41 5.82 44.24
N LYS A 754 -40.20 6.54 45.36
CA LYS A 754 -41.24 7.35 46.02
C LYS A 754 -40.71 7.99 47.30
N ASP A 755 -40.61 9.31 47.29
CA ASP A 755 -40.89 10.12 48.47
C ASP A 755 -42.38 9.94 48.83
N PRO A 756 -42.72 9.86 50.14
CA PRO A 756 -43.43 11.01 50.67
C PRO A 756 -42.97 11.42 52.07
N SER A 757 -42.91 12.73 52.23
CA SER A 757 -42.74 13.49 53.46
C SER A 757 -43.60 13.05 54.65
N LYS A 758 -42.99 13.11 55.85
CA LYS A 758 -43.57 13.42 57.18
C LYS A 758 -44.71 12.48 57.63
N GLY A 759 -44.53 11.63 58.63
CA GLY A 759 -44.10 11.94 60.00
C GLY A 759 -45.22 11.48 60.94
N LEU A 760 -44.94 11.33 62.23
CA LEU A 760 -45.95 11.10 63.27
C LEU A 760 -46.65 9.72 63.29
N VAL A 761 -46.70 9.22 64.53
CA VAL A 761 -47.57 8.20 65.15
C VAL A 761 -47.21 6.71 64.96
N VAL A 762 -46.55 6.23 66.03
CA VAL A 762 -46.57 4.90 66.69
C VAL A 762 -45.97 3.72 65.94
#